data_AF-A0AAN6PIU3-F1
#
_entry.id   AF-A0AAN6PIU3-F1
#
_cell.length_a   1.000
_cell.length_b   1.000
_cell.length_c   1.000
_cell.angle_alpha   90.00
_cell.angle_beta   90.00
_cell.angle_gamma   90.00
#
_symmetry.space_group_name_H-M   'P 1'
#
loop_
_entity.id
_entity.type
_entity.pdbx_description
1 polymer ?
#
loop_
_entity_poly.entity_id
_entity_poly.type
_entity_poly.pdbx_seq_one_letter_code
_entity_poly.pdbx_strand_id
1 'polypeptide(L)'
;MPGFAESFWSNDYAAGLGVLFGKLQQGVIENRQVLTVARLRAEAEEVYGQRLSDITPAVDKIQGGFGRDDGASVRKAYDGVRIEMEEASKSHKKIAQNIRDLVVNPFSRWCDAHETRIQDSHEELQTRIKAHDKQSEAVKKLRSNYFNKCRLVEDIEEENKLAFQDPEASPQQLQNIPEIKVEQEPAEEEEPLEIGDQIYTPEQVKKILSQMIATIKMGETKVPILGTYQNTSAGSDIVEYMQQHMGSSSVSYAERIGQDLVSHGFLRLVGNVGNTFANSSKLFYQWRPKAFETAGVPEKKVLGRTFSIPVGGSDGGDSPVVGTVTEYLAKWDMLSTSRPNETPAERMRREAREADDRYKAGVQKLDEMRCELEEAIYLHLKFLERCELDRLKAIKTVILDFSGTISNVIPSLQSTVDNMMLFQETVQPLGDLRYLLENYRTGSFTPKVVVYENYYNKVDEQTFGVDLEARARADRKRVPVIITTLLTYLDHHYPDLEGDEARRGVWLHEVPLAQTHKLRARVNNGKAPALETFAEFDIPTVASLLKLYLLELPDSLVSSHVYEIIRSIYTTPTADGGDAARVPVLQQTLSQLRLTNIASLDACMNHFTRLIDLTSADEEYIAKLATSLAPCVLRPRSETSLTMEEKHAYRLVRDLFTHKDSIFNELKRLSTMNSTGSVKGNQNRPRAISTDESNRKAHMEERQRALLEKATGSRSRATSPAPSPRASHRRDRSVGGPETRFPISTTLSSPTSEHRKRTSLGPNLPKRTSLEVPAESDNTSSMGLSHPADGNFIMNGISAMTASAAAAAPATPPQPAAAAATAADPQLTKIGEQEGMIEKRNSLGRSGARFSSGRRVTPASAAARTATPPPHHQHTGSGSQSQTQQQQQQQERGGPQHAQQHSVTLVDAPMDY
;
A
#
# COMPACT_ATOMS: atom_id res chain seq x y z
N MET A 1 -33.55 -30.80 22.66
CA MET A 1 -33.28 -29.66 23.55
C MET A 1 -34.58 -28.87 23.69
N PRO A 2 -34.79 -28.11 24.78
CA PRO A 2 -35.91 -27.18 24.84
C PRO A 2 -35.78 -26.13 23.73
N GLY A 3 -36.90 -25.73 23.14
CA GLY A 3 -36.95 -24.68 22.12
C GLY A 3 -37.01 -23.27 22.73
N PHE A 4 -36.92 -22.23 21.89
CA PHE A 4 -37.10 -20.84 22.33
C PHE A 4 -38.49 -20.65 22.97
N ALA A 5 -39.51 -21.27 22.37
CA ALA A 5 -40.90 -21.24 22.81
C ALA A 5 -41.17 -21.88 24.19
N GLU A 6 -40.18 -22.56 24.78
CA GLU A 6 -40.22 -23.13 26.12
C GLU A 6 -39.27 -22.41 27.10
N SER A 7 -38.36 -21.56 26.59
CA SER A 7 -37.17 -21.11 27.34
C SER A 7 -37.16 -19.62 27.72
N PHE A 8 -37.96 -18.76 27.06
CA PHE A 8 -37.88 -17.30 27.20
C PHE A 8 -39.10 -16.65 27.87
N TRP A 9 -39.75 -17.38 28.79
CA TRP A 9 -40.89 -16.88 29.57
C TRP A 9 -40.46 -16.14 30.85
N SER A 10 -41.24 -15.13 31.24
CA SER A 10 -41.09 -14.40 32.51
C SER A 10 -42.44 -13.90 33.01
N ASN A 11 -42.56 -13.65 34.32
CA ASN A 11 -43.84 -13.25 34.96
C ASN A 11 -44.40 -11.90 34.48
N ASP A 12 -43.57 -11.09 33.84
CA ASP A 12 -43.90 -9.81 33.21
C ASP A 12 -44.02 -9.91 31.67
N TYR A 13 -43.77 -11.09 31.10
CA TYR A 13 -43.57 -11.41 29.67
C TYR A 13 -42.43 -10.65 28.96
N ALA A 14 -42.10 -9.43 29.40
CA ALA A 14 -41.12 -8.55 28.79
C ALA A 14 -39.66 -8.95 29.05
N ALA A 15 -39.30 -9.39 30.27
CA ALA A 15 -37.90 -9.64 30.63
C ALA A 15 -37.28 -10.80 29.83
N GLY A 16 -37.98 -11.93 29.68
CA GLY A 16 -37.48 -13.08 28.93
C GLY A 16 -37.27 -12.78 27.44
N LEU A 17 -38.22 -12.06 26.83
CA LEU A 17 -38.10 -11.57 25.46
C LEU A 17 -36.99 -10.52 25.31
N GLY A 18 -36.80 -9.64 26.29
CA GLY A 18 -35.70 -8.66 26.31
C GLY A 18 -34.32 -9.33 26.23
N VAL A 19 -34.13 -10.45 26.94
CA VAL A 19 -32.90 -11.26 26.83
C VAL A 19 -32.75 -11.86 25.43
N LEU A 20 -33.80 -12.48 24.88
CA LEU A 20 -33.75 -13.08 23.55
C LEU A 20 -33.47 -12.04 22.45
N PHE A 21 -34.24 -10.95 22.39
CA PHE A 21 -34.04 -9.92 21.37
C PHE A 21 -32.68 -9.22 21.51
N GLY A 22 -32.14 -9.09 22.73
CA GLY A 22 -30.75 -8.65 22.94
C GLY A 22 -29.73 -9.57 22.28
N LYS A 23 -29.95 -10.90 22.31
CA LYS A 23 -29.09 -11.90 21.65
C LYS A 23 -29.30 -11.93 20.12
N LEU A 24 -30.52 -11.75 19.62
CA LEU A 24 -30.80 -11.70 18.18
C LEU A 24 -30.24 -10.42 17.54
N GLN A 25 -30.36 -9.27 18.21
CA GLN A 25 -29.74 -8.01 17.79
C GLN A 25 -28.20 -8.07 17.86
N GLN A 26 -27.63 -8.80 18.84
CA GLN A 26 -26.20 -9.15 18.80
C GLN A 26 -25.87 -9.96 17.53
N GLY A 27 -26.71 -10.93 17.15
CA GLY A 27 -26.52 -11.73 15.94
C GLY A 27 -26.53 -10.91 14.64
N VAL A 28 -27.35 -9.87 14.54
CA VAL A 28 -27.33 -8.89 13.44
C VAL A 28 -25.99 -8.13 13.40
N ILE A 29 -25.44 -7.74 14.55
CA ILE A 29 -24.14 -7.06 14.64
C ILE A 29 -22.99 -8.01 14.25
N GLU A 30 -23.03 -9.28 14.66
CA GLU A 30 -22.08 -10.32 14.25
C GLU A 30 -22.05 -10.49 12.72
N ASN A 31 -23.21 -10.51 12.06
CA ASN A 31 -23.31 -10.59 10.60
C ASN A 31 -22.59 -9.39 9.93
N ARG A 32 -22.78 -8.17 10.47
CA ARG A 32 -22.09 -6.95 10.00
C ARG A 32 -20.58 -7.00 10.21
N GLN A 33 -20.09 -7.65 11.27
CA GLN A 33 -18.66 -7.89 11.48
C GLN A 33 -18.09 -8.84 10.41
N VAL A 34 -18.76 -9.95 10.10
CA VAL A 34 -18.36 -10.88 9.02
C VAL A 34 -18.31 -10.18 7.66
N LEU A 35 -19.31 -9.36 7.32
CA LEU A 35 -19.30 -8.52 6.11
C LEU A 35 -18.12 -7.55 6.08
N THR A 36 -17.76 -6.96 7.23
CA THR A 36 -16.65 -6.01 7.33
C THR A 36 -15.30 -6.71 7.07
N VAL A 37 -15.09 -7.92 7.60
CA VAL A 37 -13.88 -8.72 7.31
C VAL A 37 -13.78 -9.05 5.82
N ALA A 38 -14.87 -9.48 5.18
CA ALA A 38 -14.88 -9.79 3.75
C ALA A 38 -14.60 -8.54 2.88
N ARG A 39 -15.21 -7.39 3.22
CA ARG A 39 -14.97 -6.10 2.53
C ARG A 39 -13.51 -5.66 2.64
N LEU A 40 -12.94 -5.65 3.85
CA LEU A 40 -11.55 -5.26 4.08
C LEU A 40 -10.54 -6.20 3.40
N ARG A 41 -10.82 -7.51 3.32
CA ARG A 41 -9.97 -8.41 2.53
C ARG A 41 -10.05 -8.10 1.04
N ALA A 42 -11.24 -7.87 0.48
CA ALA A 42 -11.39 -7.53 -0.93
C ALA A 42 -10.73 -6.19 -1.29
N GLU A 43 -10.71 -5.21 -0.40
CA GLU A 43 -9.98 -3.95 -0.57
C GLU A 43 -8.45 -4.20 -0.55
N ALA A 44 -7.94 -4.96 0.44
CA ALA A 44 -6.52 -5.28 0.54
C ALA A 44 -5.98 -6.04 -0.69
N GLU A 45 -6.75 -6.99 -1.22
CA GLU A 45 -6.39 -7.76 -2.43
C GLU A 45 -6.37 -6.86 -3.69
N GLU A 46 -7.30 -5.91 -3.83
CA GLU A 46 -7.30 -4.97 -4.94
C GLU A 46 -6.12 -3.98 -4.84
N VAL A 47 -5.83 -3.45 -3.65
CA VAL A 47 -4.68 -2.57 -3.43
C VAL A 47 -3.37 -3.32 -3.72
N TYR A 48 -3.22 -4.57 -3.26
CA TYR A 48 -2.04 -5.38 -3.54
C TYR A 48 -1.90 -5.69 -5.04
N GLY A 49 -2.99 -6.12 -5.70
CA GLY A 49 -3.01 -6.31 -7.14
C GLY A 49 -2.75 -5.03 -7.92
N GLN A 50 -3.14 -3.85 -7.43
CA GLN A 50 -2.76 -2.58 -8.07
C GLN A 50 -1.27 -2.29 -7.92
N ARG A 51 -0.69 -2.49 -6.72
CA ARG A 51 0.75 -2.31 -6.48
C ARG A 51 1.61 -3.22 -7.35
N LEU A 52 1.19 -4.47 -7.59
CA LEU A 52 1.88 -5.36 -8.54
C LEU A 52 1.82 -4.81 -9.98
N SER A 53 0.66 -4.32 -10.45
CA SER A 53 0.57 -3.71 -11.79
C SER A 53 1.32 -2.38 -11.94
N ASP A 54 1.62 -1.67 -10.83
CA ASP A 54 2.44 -0.46 -10.85
C ASP A 54 3.93 -0.76 -11.11
N ILE A 55 4.39 -2.02 -10.93
CA ILE A 55 5.81 -2.40 -11.07
C ILE A 55 6.28 -2.21 -12.52
N THR A 56 5.61 -2.82 -13.49
CA THR A 56 6.06 -2.82 -14.90
C THR A 56 6.21 -1.39 -15.44
N PRO A 57 5.24 -0.46 -15.28
CA PRO A 57 5.40 0.95 -15.67
C PRO A 57 6.36 1.76 -14.77
N ALA A 58 6.83 1.24 -13.64
CA ALA A 58 7.86 1.87 -12.83
C ALA A 58 9.26 1.54 -13.35
N VAL A 59 9.53 0.26 -13.68
CA VAL A 59 10.85 -0.15 -14.19
C VAL A 59 11.09 0.30 -15.63
N ASP A 60 10.04 0.39 -16.47
CA ASP A 60 10.14 0.93 -17.85
C ASP A 60 10.61 2.41 -17.91
N LYS A 61 10.53 3.16 -16.80
CA LYS A 61 11.04 4.53 -16.73
C LYS A 61 12.56 4.59 -16.56
N ILE A 62 13.22 3.47 -16.25
CA ILE A 62 14.68 3.39 -16.05
C ILE A 62 15.38 3.30 -17.41
N GLN A 63 15.73 4.45 -17.95
CA GLN A 63 16.43 4.54 -19.23
C GLN A 63 17.85 3.97 -19.14
N GLY A 64 18.27 3.26 -20.20
CA GLY A 64 19.66 2.82 -20.38
C GLY A 64 20.05 1.49 -19.72
N GLY A 65 19.13 0.81 -19.02
CA GLY A 65 19.29 -0.58 -18.56
C GLY A 65 19.02 -1.60 -19.69
N PHE A 66 18.40 -2.74 -19.35
CA PHE A 66 18.20 -3.92 -20.21
C PHE A 66 17.71 -3.66 -21.65
N GLY A 67 17.03 -2.55 -21.93
CA GLY A 67 16.71 -2.13 -23.30
C GLY A 67 17.93 -1.85 -24.21
N ARG A 68 19.16 -1.89 -23.68
CA ARG A 68 20.43 -1.85 -24.43
C ARG A 68 21.12 -3.21 -24.54
N ASP A 69 20.72 -4.19 -23.74
CA ASP A 69 21.32 -5.52 -23.68
C ASP A 69 20.61 -6.44 -24.67
N ASP A 70 20.80 -6.21 -25.97
CA ASP A 70 20.34 -7.17 -26.98
C ASP A 70 21.07 -8.52 -26.80
N GLY A 71 20.38 -9.63 -27.09
CA GLY A 71 20.94 -10.99 -27.02
C GLY A 71 21.06 -11.62 -25.61
N ALA A 72 21.35 -10.83 -24.57
CA ALA A 72 21.66 -11.31 -23.22
C ALA A 72 20.58 -12.22 -22.60
N SER A 73 21.00 -13.28 -21.92
CA SER A 73 20.14 -14.22 -21.21
C SER A 73 19.46 -13.60 -19.99
N VAL A 74 20.18 -12.78 -19.21
CA VAL A 74 19.63 -12.07 -18.04
C VAL A 74 18.44 -11.19 -18.42
N ARG A 75 18.46 -10.54 -19.60
CA ARG A 75 17.33 -9.74 -20.08
C ARG A 75 16.07 -10.57 -20.28
N LYS A 76 16.18 -11.78 -20.83
CA LYS A 76 15.03 -12.69 -21.03
C LYS A 76 14.42 -13.11 -19.70
N ALA A 77 15.27 -13.41 -18.71
CA ALA A 77 14.82 -13.73 -17.35
C ALA A 77 14.11 -12.53 -16.68
N TYR A 78 14.66 -11.32 -16.83
CA TYR A 78 14.05 -10.07 -16.37
C TYR A 78 12.70 -9.77 -17.03
N ASP A 79 12.61 -9.87 -18.37
CA ASP A 79 11.37 -9.66 -19.12
C ASP A 79 10.31 -10.73 -18.75
N GLY A 80 10.73 -11.97 -18.47
CA GLY A 80 9.87 -13.02 -17.93
C GLY A 80 9.31 -12.69 -16.55
N VAL A 81 10.16 -12.31 -15.59
CA VAL A 81 9.73 -11.90 -14.24
C VAL A 81 8.75 -10.73 -14.27
N ARG A 82 8.92 -9.77 -15.18
CA ARG A 82 7.96 -8.67 -15.38
C ARG A 82 6.56 -9.13 -15.80
N ILE A 83 6.48 -10.14 -16.68
CA ILE A 83 5.21 -10.70 -17.16
C ILE A 83 4.48 -11.40 -16.00
N GLU A 84 5.19 -12.17 -15.19
CA GLU A 84 4.60 -12.86 -14.03
C GLU A 84 4.15 -11.89 -12.92
N MET A 85 4.83 -10.76 -12.72
CA MET A 85 4.32 -9.67 -11.86
C MET A 85 2.96 -9.13 -12.34
N GLU A 86 2.78 -8.97 -13.66
CA GLU A 86 1.53 -8.50 -14.23
C GLU A 86 0.41 -9.56 -14.09
N GLU A 87 0.71 -10.84 -14.28
CA GLU A 87 -0.27 -11.93 -14.17
C GLU A 87 -0.69 -12.17 -12.71
N ALA A 88 0.26 -12.15 -11.77
CA ALA A 88 -0.04 -12.14 -10.34
C ALA A 88 -0.95 -10.95 -9.96
N SER A 89 -0.73 -9.77 -10.55
CA SER A 89 -1.59 -8.60 -10.37
C SER A 89 -3.05 -8.86 -10.76
N LYS A 90 -3.28 -9.57 -11.87
CA LYS A 90 -4.61 -9.94 -12.37
C LYS A 90 -5.27 -10.96 -11.44
N SER A 91 -4.51 -11.95 -10.97
CA SER A 91 -5.01 -12.96 -10.03
C SER A 91 -5.42 -12.36 -8.68
N HIS A 92 -4.66 -11.42 -8.11
CA HIS A 92 -5.09 -10.71 -6.90
C HIS A 92 -6.34 -9.83 -7.12
N LYS A 93 -6.41 -9.11 -8.24
CA LYS A 93 -7.63 -8.36 -8.64
C LYS A 93 -8.84 -9.28 -8.84
N LYS A 94 -8.63 -10.51 -9.34
CA LYS A 94 -9.66 -11.55 -9.45
C LYS A 94 -10.14 -12.07 -8.10
N ILE A 95 -9.25 -12.25 -7.11
CA ILE A 95 -9.64 -12.59 -5.72
C ILE A 95 -10.53 -11.49 -5.14
N ALA A 96 -10.11 -10.22 -5.27
CA ALA A 96 -10.89 -9.07 -4.80
C ALA A 96 -12.31 -9.04 -5.38
N GLN A 97 -12.44 -9.26 -6.70
CA GLN A 97 -13.74 -9.28 -7.36
C GLN A 97 -14.58 -10.50 -6.96
N ASN A 98 -14.00 -11.70 -6.90
CA ASN A 98 -14.70 -12.92 -6.45
C ASN A 98 -15.31 -12.74 -5.05
N ILE A 99 -14.55 -12.18 -4.10
CA ILE A 99 -15.04 -11.92 -2.74
C ILE A 99 -16.23 -10.94 -2.76
N ARG A 100 -16.20 -9.92 -3.61
CA ARG A 100 -17.31 -8.95 -3.74
C ARG A 100 -18.57 -9.61 -4.27
N ASP A 101 -18.46 -10.32 -5.39
CA ASP A 101 -19.63 -10.84 -6.11
C ASP A 101 -20.24 -12.09 -5.48
N LEU A 102 -19.42 -12.96 -4.87
CA LEU A 102 -19.87 -14.23 -4.29
C LEU A 102 -20.14 -14.15 -2.78
N VAL A 103 -19.50 -13.22 -2.06
CA VAL A 103 -19.58 -13.15 -0.58
C VAL A 103 -20.25 -11.85 -0.12
N VAL A 104 -19.68 -10.69 -0.45
CA VAL A 104 -20.15 -9.40 0.09
C VAL A 104 -21.53 -9.04 -0.45
N ASN A 105 -21.74 -9.11 -1.76
CA ASN A 105 -22.98 -8.69 -2.41
C ASN A 105 -24.18 -9.58 -2.07
N PRO A 106 -24.08 -10.93 -2.03
CA PRO A 106 -25.18 -11.79 -1.63
C PRO A 106 -25.46 -11.72 -0.12
N PHE A 107 -24.42 -11.80 0.72
CA PHE A 107 -24.62 -11.82 2.16
C PHE A 107 -25.12 -10.49 2.71
N SER A 108 -24.74 -9.33 2.14
CA SER A 108 -25.29 -8.04 2.58
C SER A 108 -26.81 -8.01 2.45
N ARG A 109 -27.34 -8.37 1.27
CA ARG A 109 -28.80 -8.42 1.03
C ARG A 109 -29.50 -9.38 1.99
N TRP A 110 -28.90 -10.55 2.26
CA TRP A 110 -29.44 -11.51 3.21
C TRP A 110 -29.43 -10.96 4.65
N CYS A 111 -28.39 -10.23 5.05
CA CYS A 111 -28.32 -9.59 6.36
C CYS A 111 -29.40 -8.52 6.54
N ASP A 112 -29.60 -7.67 5.53
CA ASP A 112 -30.60 -6.60 5.54
C ASP A 112 -32.02 -7.20 5.68
N ALA A 113 -32.31 -8.29 4.95
CA ALA A 113 -33.58 -9.03 5.04
C ALA A 113 -33.76 -9.80 6.37
N HIS A 114 -32.68 -10.33 6.95
CA HIS A 114 -32.72 -11.00 8.26
C HIS A 114 -32.93 -9.99 9.40
N GLU A 115 -32.23 -8.84 9.39
CA GLU A 115 -32.43 -7.76 10.35
C GLU A 115 -33.88 -7.25 10.36
N THR A 116 -34.47 -7.06 9.18
CA THR A 116 -35.89 -6.70 9.02
C THR A 116 -36.81 -7.72 9.70
N ARG A 117 -36.67 -9.03 9.40
CA ARG A 117 -37.49 -10.09 10.02
C ARG A 117 -37.38 -10.17 11.55
N ILE A 118 -36.22 -9.85 12.12
CA ILE A 118 -36.04 -9.78 13.58
C ILE A 118 -36.72 -8.53 14.15
N GLN A 119 -36.63 -7.39 13.45
CA GLN A 119 -37.22 -6.13 13.88
C GLN A 119 -38.75 -6.14 13.84
N ASP A 120 -39.36 -6.62 12.75
CA ASP A 120 -40.82 -6.71 12.61
C ASP A 120 -41.44 -7.53 13.76
N SER A 121 -40.85 -8.70 14.02
CA SER A 121 -41.24 -9.59 15.12
C SER A 121 -41.03 -8.97 16.51
N HIS A 122 -40.03 -8.10 16.66
CA HIS A 122 -39.82 -7.34 17.89
C HIS A 122 -40.89 -6.28 18.11
N GLU A 123 -41.21 -5.49 17.07
CA GLU A 123 -42.16 -4.38 17.17
C GLU A 123 -43.60 -4.88 17.39
N GLU A 124 -43.99 -6.01 16.78
CA GLU A 124 -45.30 -6.63 17.04
C GLU A 124 -45.43 -7.10 18.49
N LEU A 125 -44.52 -7.96 18.98
CA LEU A 125 -44.59 -8.45 20.36
C LEU A 125 -44.51 -7.30 21.37
N GLN A 126 -43.63 -6.32 21.16
CA GLN A 126 -43.51 -5.15 22.03
C GLN A 126 -44.80 -4.30 22.03
N THR A 127 -45.57 -4.31 20.94
CA THR A 127 -46.88 -3.63 20.86
C THR A 127 -47.97 -4.41 21.60
N ARG A 128 -48.03 -5.74 21.44
CA ARG A 128 -48.97 -6.61 22.18
C ARG A 128 -48.75 -6.54 23.70
N ILE A 129 -47.49 -6.57 24.17
CA ILE A 129 -47.14 -6.43 25.59
C ILE A 129 -47.62 -5.08 26.16
N LYS A 130 -47.33 -3.97 25.48
CA LYS A 130 -47.80 -2.63 25.91
C LYS A 130 -49.33 -2.54 26.02
N ALA A 131 -50.07 -3.24 25.16
CA ALA A 131 -51.52 -3.30 25.22
C ALA A 131 -52.03 -4.09 26.43
N HIS A 132 -51.45 -5.28 26.68
CA HIS A 132 -51.71 -6.10 27.86
C HIS A 132 -51.43 -5.34 29.17
N ASP A 133 -50.26 -4.71 29.30
CA ASP A 133 -49.86 -4.00 30.51
C ASP A 133 -50.77 -2.80 30.81
N LYS A 134 -51.19 -2.08 29.76
CA LYS A 134 -52.17 -0.98 29.85
C LYS A 134 -53.52 -1.48 30.36
N GLN A 135 -53.97 -2.67 29.96
CA GLN A 135 -55.18 -3.29 30.52
C GLN A 135 -54.97 -3.80 31.94
N SER A 136 -53.81 -4.41 32.25
CA SER A 136 -53.48 -4.86 33.61
C SER A 136 -53.56 -3.71 34.61
N GLU A 137 -53.01 -2.54 34.27
CA GLU A 137 -53.16 -1.31 35.06
C GLU A 137 -54.60 -0.77 35.12
N ALA A 138 -55.39 -0.93 34.05
CA ALA A 138 -56.82 -0.57 34.07
C ALA A 138 -57.62 -1.48 35.02
N VAL A 139 -57.35 -2.79 35.02
CA VAL A 139 -58.00 -3.78 35.90
C VAL A 139 -57.62 -3.57 37.37
N LYS A 140 -56.35 -3.23 37.67
CA LYS A 140 -55.93 -2.84 39.03
C LYS A 140 -56.72 -1.62 39.54
N LYS A 141 -56.99 -0.63 38.67
CA LYS A 141 -57.79 0.55 39.00
C LYS A 141 -59.27 0.23 39.16
N LEU A 142 -59.85 -0.60 38.28
CA LEU A 142 -61.22 -1.09 38.41
C LEU A 142 -61.42 -1.87 39.72
N ARG A 143 -60.47 -2.75 40.07
CA ARG A 143 -60.45 -3.46 41.37
C ARG A 143 -60.46 -2.47 42.53
N SER A 144 -59.56 -1.49 42.55
CA SER A 144 -59.49 -0.52 43.65
C SER A 144 -60.79 0.30 43.77
N ASN A 145 -61.40 0.69 42.65
CA ASN A 145 -62.69 1.39 42.65
C ASN A 145 -63.82 0.51 43.21
N TYR A 146 -63.91 -0.74 42.77
CA TYR A 146 -64.89 -1.71 43.28
C TYR A 146 -64.73 -1.96 44.79
N PHE A 147 -63.52 -2.26 45.27
CA PHE A 147 -63.26 -2.48 46.69
C PHE A 147 -63.57 -1.23 47.53
N ASN A 148 -63.25 -0.02 47.06
CA ASN A 148 -63.60 1.23 47.74
C ASN A 148 -65.12 1.46 47.78
N LYS A 149 -65.86 1.08 46.72
CA LYS A 149 -67.33 1.17 46.69
C LYS A 149 -68.00 0.12 47.58
N CYS A 150 -67.47 -1.10 47.67
CA CYS A 150 -67.95 -2.10 48.62
C CYS A 150 -67.76 -1.63 50.06
N ARG A 151 -66.56 -1.18 50.43
CA ARG A 151 -66.29 -0.66 51.77
C ARG A 151 -67.26 0.48 52.14
N LEU A 152 -67.50 1.43 51.24
CA LEU A 152 -68.43 2.53 51.50
C LEU A 152 -69.92 2.09 51.56
N VAL A 153 -70.27 0.90 51.05
CA VAL A 153 -71.58 0.27 51.30
C VAL A 153 -71.59 -0.39 52.68
N GLU A 154 -70.51 -1.07 53.08
CA GLU A 154 -70.36 -1.67 54.41
C GLU A 154 -70.40 -0.60 55.52
N ASP A 155 -69.60 0.48 55.38
CA ASP A 155 -69.58 1.63 56.29
C ASP A 155 -71.01 2.21 56.48
N ILE A 156 -71.76 2.40 55.38
CA ILE A 156 -73.15 2.91 55.40
C ILE A 156 -74.15 1.89 55.97
N GLU A 157 -73.96 0.58 55.77
CA GLU A 157 -74.81 -0.45 56.36
C GLU A 157 -74.59 -0.58 57.88
N GLU A 158 -73.37 -0.36 58.37
CA GLU A 158 -73.10 -0.23 59.81
C GLU A 158 -73.71 1.07 60.39
N GLU A 159 -73.55 2.21 59.72
CA GLU A 159 -74.19 3.47 60.14
C GLU A 159 -75.71 3.36 60.25
N ASN A 160 -76.38 2.79 59.25
CA ASN A 160 -77.85 2.58 59.29
C ASN A 160 -78.25 1.61 60.42
N LYS A 161 -77.44 0.57 60.67
CA LYS A 161 -77.69 -0.42 61.73
C LYS A 161 -77.46 0.15 63.14
N LEU A 162 -76.67 1.22 63.27
CA LEU A 162 -76.51 2.00 64.49
C LEU A 162 -77.61 3.07 64.64
N ALA A 163 -78.05 3.69 63.55
CA ALA A 163 -79.08 4.74 63.54
C ALA A 163 -80.49 4.23 63.85
N PHE A 164 -80.79 2.94 63.61
CA PHE A 164 -82.10 2.32 63.87
C PHE A 164 -82.13 1.43 65.14
N GLN A 165 -81.53 1.91 66.24
CA GLN A 165 -81.90 1.44 67.58
C GLN A 165 -83.00 2.33 68.16
N ASP A 166 -84.26 1.90 68.05
CA ASP A 166 -85.38 2.57 68.73
C ASP A 166 -85.33 2.36 70.27
N PRO A 167 -85.78 3.33 71.09
CA PRO A 167 -85.32 3.44 72.47
C PRO A 167 -86.42 3.27 73.54
N GLU A 168 -86.15 2.47 74.57
CA GLU A 168 -86.85 2.57 75.86
C GLU A 168 -86.16 3.56 76.81
N ALA A 169 -86.92 4.14 77.74
CA ALA A 169 -86.50 5.11 78.78
C ALA A 169 -86.14 6.55 78.32
N SER A 170 -87.18 7.30 77.91
CA SER A 170 -87.27 8.77 78.06
C SER A 170 -87.26 9.19 79.56
N PRO A 171 -87.01 10.47 79.98
CA PRO A 171 -87.70 11.65 79.42
C PRO A 171 -86.98 13.04 79.39
N GLN A 172 -87.36 13.82 78.36
CA GLN A 172 -87.69 15.28 78.38
C GLN A 172 -86.67 16.34 78.87
N GLN A 173 -86.36 17.30 77.98
CA GLN A 173 -86.89 18.68 78.09
C GLN A 173 -86.81 19.46 76.75
N LEU A 174 -87.87 20.25 76.48
CA LEU A 174 -88.01 21.53 75.72
C LEU A 174 -86.88 21.94 74.72
N GLN A 175 -87.16 22.49 73.52
CA GLN A 175 -88.31 23.30 73.07
C GLN A 175 -88.48 23.28 71.52
N ASN A 176 -89.56 23.86 70.97
CA ASN A 176 -89.95 23.72 69.55
C ASN A 176 -89.39 24.78 68.58
N ILE A 177 -89.35 24.37 67.30
CA ILE A 177 -88.87 25.06 66.08
C ILE A 177 -89.72 26.29 65.69
N PRO A 178 -89.09 27.32 65.11
CA PRO A 178 -89.60 27.89 63.85
C PRO A 178 -88.51 28.03 62.76
N GLU A 179 -88.95 28.28 61.51
CA GLU A 179 -88.10 28.40 60.32
C GLU A 179 -87.17 29.62 60.34
N ILE A 180 -85.97 29.50 59.75
CA ILE A 180 -85.11 30.63 59.42
C ILE A 180 -84.86 30.66 57.91
N LYS A 181 -85.23 31.77 57.28
CA LYS A 181 -84.86 32.10 55.90
C LYS A 181 -83.41 32.56 55.87
N VAL A 182 -82.71 32.31 54.77
CA VAL A 182 -81.42 32.97 54.50
C VAL A 182 -81.71 34.40 54.06
N GLU A 183 -81.86 35.29 55.04
CA GLU A 183 -81.77 36.74 54.82
C GLU A 183 -80.30 37.19 54.83
N GLN A 184 -80.03 38.33 54.22
CA GLN A 184 -78.66 38.83 54.00
C GLN A 184 -78.16 39.53 55.27
N GLU A 185 -77.08 39.03 55.88
CA GLU A 185 -76.33 39.80 56.87
C GLU A 185 -75.29 40.72 56.19
N PRO A 186 -74.93 41.85 56.84
CA PRO A 186 -74.44 43.04 56.14
C PRO A 186 -72.93 43.03 55.86
N ALA A 187 -72.45 44.07 55.17
CA ALA A 187 -71.03 44.32 54.98
C ALA A 187 -70.32 44.51 56.33
N GLU A 188 -69.20 43.81 56.50
CA GLU A 188 -68.28 43.99 57.62
C GLU A 188 -67.69 45.41 57.62
N GLU A 189 -67.53 46.01 58.79
CA GLU A 189 -66.88 47.32 58.92
C GLU A 189 -65.37 47.16 58.64
N GLU A 190 -64.85 47.82 57.60
CA GLU A 190 -63.43 47.66 57.20
C GLU A 190 -62.46 48.18 58.28
N GLU A 191 -61.86 47.26 59.05
CA GLU A 191 -60.84 47.57 60.05
C GLU A 191 -59.64 48.33 59.45
N PRO A 192 -59.01 49.27 60.19
CA PRO A 192 -57.83 50.00 59.70
C PRO A 192 -56.64 49.05 59.44
N LEU A 193 -56.07 49.09 58.22
CA LEU A 193 -54.95 48.22 57.85
C LEU A 193 -53.61 48.86 58.23
N GLU A 194 -52.80 48.13 58.98
CA GLU A 194 -51.38 48.43 59.14
C GLU A 194 -50.59 47.94 57.92
N ILE A 195 -49.79 48.84 57.32
CA ILE A 195 -48.91 48.56 56.18
C ILE A 195 -47.60 49.34 56.40
N GLY A 196 -46.48 48.66 56.60
CA GLY A 196 -45.17 49.28 56.78
C GLY A 196 -45.10 50.27 57.95
N ASP A 197 -45.34 49.80 59.17
CA ASP A 197 -45.27 50.59 60.40
C ASP A 197 -46.19 51.84 60.44
N GLN A 198 -47.22 51.91 59.56
CA GLN A 198 -48.24 52.96 59.49
C GLN A 198 -49.65 52.36 59.38
N ILE A 199 -50.61 52.91 60.12
CA ILE A 199 -52.03 52.54 60.07
C ILE A 199 -52.76 53.44 59.09
N TYR A 200 -53.39 52.85 58.07
CA TYR A 200 -54.15 53.56 57.05
C TYR A 200 -55.65 53.32 57.18
N THR A 201 -56.46 54.36 56.95
CA THR A 201 -57.91 54.20 56.82
C THR A 201 -58.27 53.55 55.47
N PRO A 202 -59.41 52.85 55.34
CA PRO A 202 -59.79 52.18 54.08
C PRO A 202 -59.80 53.11 52.86
N GLU A 203 -60.19 54.38 53.01
CA GLU A 203 -60.09 55.39 51.93
C GLU A 203 -58.65 55.66 51.48
N GLN A 204 -57.68 55.63 52.40
CA GLN A 204 -56.26 55.80 52.10
C GLN A 204 -55.68 54.55 51.44
N VAL A 205 -56.02 53.35 51.95
CA VAL A 205 -55.63 52.06 51.34
C VAL A 205 -56.15 51.96 49.90
N LYS A 206 -57.42 52.32 49.68
CA LYS A 206 -58.04 52.43 48.35
C LYS A 206 -57.27 53.36 47.41
N LYS A 207 -56.86 54.54 47.90
CA LYS A 207 -56.06 55.50 47.13
C LYS A 207 -54.67 54.95 46.78
N ILE A 208 -54.00 54.28 47.72
CA ILE A 208 -52.69 53.65 47.50
C ILE A 208 -52.81 52.51 46.47
N LEU A 209 -53.74 51.57 46.65
CA LEU A 209 -53.93 50.44 45.73
C LEU A 209 -54.35 50.90 44.33
N SER A 210 -55.19 51.94 44.22
CA SER A 210 -55.56 52.55 42.93
C SER A 210 -54.33 53.12 42.21
N GLN A 211 -53.44 53.83 42.92
CA GLN A 211 -52.19 54.34 42.35
C GLN A 211 -51.20 53.21 42.00
N MET A 212 -51.10 52.16 42.82
CA MET A 212 -50.27 50.98 42.53
C MET A 212 -50.72 50.27 41.26
N ILE A 213 -52.01 49.93 41.14
CA ILE A 213 -52.59 49.22 39.98
C ILE A 213 -52.50 50.07 38.70
N ALA A 214 -52.56 51.40 38.80
CA ALA A 214 -52.40 52.30 37.66
C ALA A 214 -50.94 52.49 37.20
N THR A 215 -49.96 52.30 38.09
CA THR A 215 -48.54 52.64 37.83
C THR A 215 -47.67 51.40 37.58
N ILE A 216 -47.92 50.30 38.30
CA ILE A 216 -47.12 49.07 38.23
C ILE A 216 -47.53 48.26 37.00
N LYS A 217 -46.55 47.78 36.23
CA LYS A 217 -46.81 47.02 34.99
C LYS A 217 -47.41 45.66 35.32
N MET A 218 -48.55 45.35 34.70
CA MET A 218 -49.21 44.04 34.75
C MET A 218 -49.02 43.30 33.42
N GLY A 219 -48.83 41.97 33.49
CA GLY A 219 -48.72 41.09 32.33
C GLY A 219 -49.09 39.62 32.64
N GLU A 220 -48.88 38.75 31.65
CA GLU A 220 -49.10 37.30 31.78
C GLU A 220 -47.82 36.58 32.23
N THR A 221 -47.91 35.74 33.27
CA THR A 221 -46.81 34.84 33.67
C THR A 221 -47.18 33.39 33.40
N LYS A 222 -46.36 32.67 32.62
CA LYS A 222 -46.60 31.25 32.27
C LYS A 222 -45.74 30.35 33.16
N VAL A 223 -46.41 29.58 34.03
CA VAL A 223 -45.79 28.59 34.91
C VAL A 223 -45.89 27.21 34.24
N PRO A 224 -44.79 26.46 34.06
CA PRO A 224 -44.85 25.07 33.61
C PRO A 224 -45.77 24.23 34.50
N ILE A 225 -46.58 23.36 33.91
CA ILE A 225 -47.58 22.49 34.57
C ILE A 225 -48.77 23.25 35.18
N LEU A 226 -48.60 24.40 35.85
CA LEU A 226 -49.69 25.15 36.50
C LEU A 226 -50.45 26.11 35.56
N GLY A 227 -49.90 26.46 34.39
CA GLY A 227 -50.59 27.26 33.37
C GLY A 227 -50.27 28.77 33.42
N THR A 228 -51.18 29.59 32.89
CA THR A 228 -50.95 31.02 32.64
C THR A 228 -51.69 31.91 33.62
N TYR A 229 -50.95 32.63 34.46
CA TYR A 229 -51.49 33.59 35.42
C TYR A 229 -51.61 34.98 34.80
N GLN A 230 -52.83 35.53 34.84
CA GLN A 230 -53.15 36.89 34.42
C GLN A 230 -52.91 37.88 35.57
N ASN A 231 -52.81 39.17 35.25
CA ASN A 231 -52.64 40.27 36.22
C ASN A 231 -51.43 40.05 37.16
N THR A 232 -50.26 39.77 36.58
CA THR A 232 -49.00 39.52 37.33
C THR A 232 -47.98 40.64 37.14
N SER A 233 -47.22 40.95 38.19
CA SER A 233 -46.12 41.93 38.22
C SER A 233 -44.88 41.30 38.87
N ALA A 234 -43.68 41.77 38.51
CA ALA A 234 -42.45 41.29 39.14
C ALA A 234 -42.22 41.96 40.50
N GLY A 235 -41.60 41.24 41.45
CA GLY A 235 -41.29 41.77 42.79
C GLY A 235 -40.38 43.00 42.76
N SER A 236 -39.49 43.09 41.78
CA SER A 236 -38.65 44.28 41.53
C SER A 236 -39.47 45.54 41.28
N ASP A 237 -40.47 45.44 40.42
CA ASP A 237 -41.26 46.57 39.91
C ASP A 237 -42.19 47.12 41.02
N ILE A 238 -42.64 46.23 41.90
CA ILE A 238 -43.41 46.56 43.10
C ILE A 238 -42.51 47.30 44.13
N VAL A 239 -41.27 46.84 44.34
CA VAL A 239 -40.31 47.51 45.25
C VAL A 239 -39.84 48.85 44.71
N GLU A 240 -39.60 48.97 43.40
CA GLU A 240 -39.25 50.24 42.75
C GLU A 240 -40.36 51.30 42.97
N TYR A 241 -41.63 50.91 42.80
CA TYR A 241 -42.77 51.78 43.10
C TYR A 241 -42.79 52.21 44.58
N MET A 242 -42.57 51.28 45.53
CA MET A 242 -42.55 51.60 46.97
C MET A 242 -41.41 52.54 47.37
N GLN A 243 -40.29 52.53 46.65
CA GLN A 243 -39.18 53.47 46.85
C GLN A 243 -39.50 54.85 46.28
N GLN A 244 -40.12 54.92 45.11
CA GLN A 244 -40.43 56.18 44.43
C GLN A 244 -41.67 56.91 44.99
N HIS A 245 -42.70 56.17 45.43
CA HIS A 245 -44.01 56.74 45.79
C HIS A 245 -44.43 56.59 47.26
N MET A 246 -43.90 55.59 47.98
CA MET A 246 -44.20 55.39 49.42
C MET A 246 -43.03 55.78 50.35
N GLY A 247 -41.97 56.40 49.81
CA GLY A 247 -40.88 56.96 50.60
C GLY A 247 -40.04 55.94 51.37
N SER A 248 -40.03 54.67 50.94
CA SER A 248 -39.33 53.61 51.67
C SER A 248 -37.80 53.82 51.69
N SER A 249 -37.25 54.04 52.89
CA SER A 249 -35.85 54.44 53.11
C SER A 249 -34.81 53.34 52.88
N SER A 250 -35.25 52.09 52.69
CA SER A 250 -34.38 50.93 52.45
C SER A 250 -35.14 49.81 51.72
N VAL A 251 -34.40 48.97 50.98
CA VAL A 251 -34.96 47.78 50.29
C VAL A 251 -35.69 46.87 51.27
N SER A 252 -35.11 46.60 52.43
CA SER A 252 -35.68 45.74 53.47
C SER A 252 -36.98 46.27 54.08
N TYR A 253 -37.23 47.59 54.04
CA TYR A 253 -38.49 48.19 54.48
C TYR A 253 -39.56 48.11 53.38
N ALA A 254 -39.18 48.30 52.10
CA ALA A 254 -40.06 48.02 50.97
C ALA A 254 -40.47 46.53 50.90
N GLU A 255 -39.57 45.61 51.26
CA GLU A 255 -39.90 44.18 51.34
C GLU A 255 -40.91 43.85 52.46
N ARG A 256 -40.94 44.61 53.57
CA ARG A 256 -42.02 44.51 54.57
C ARG A 256 -43.36 44.99 54.02
N ILE A 257 -43.40 46.17 53.39
CA ILE A 257 -44.62 46.70 52.77
C ILE A 257 -45.19 45.70 51.74
N GLY A 258 -44.32 45.09 50.93
CA GLY A 258 -44.72 44.02 50.01
C GLY A 258 -45.17 42.73 50.71
N GLN A 259 -44.60 42.39 51.86
CA GLN A 259 -45.05 41.28 52.70
C GLN A 259 -46.44 41.54 53.29
N ASP A 260 -46.72 42.76 53.75
CA ASP A 260 -48.01 43.16 54.31
C ASP A 260 -49.12 43.07 53.24
N LEU A 261 -48.84 43.50 52.01
CA LEU A 261 -49.78 43.33 50.88
C LEU A 261 -50.05 41.87 50.50
N VAL A 262 -49.10 40.95 50.77
CA VAL A 262 -49.33 39.50 50.63
C VAL A 262 -50.14 38.96 51.81
N SER A 263 -49.84 39.39 53.04
CA SER A 263 -50.55 39.00 54.27
C SER A 263 -52.02 39.42 54.26
N HIS A 264 -52.32 40.66 53.85
CA HIS A 264 -53.68 41.20 53.71
C HIS A 264 -54.46 40.65 52.49
N GLY A 265 -53.81 39.80 51.68
CA GLY A 265 -54.42 39.05 50.60
C GLY A 265 -54.56 39.80 49.26
N PHE A 266 -53.89 40.94 49.09
CA PHE A 266 -53.90 41.72 47.84
C PHE A 266 -52.96 41.14 46.77
N LEU A 267 -51.84 40.55 47.18
CA LEU A 267 -50.85 39.89 46.32
C LEU A 267 -50.72 38.39 46.63
N ARG A 268 -50.36 37.60 45.61
CA ARG A 268 -50.03 36.17 45.77
C ARG A 268 -48.81 35.78 44.93
N LEU A 269 -47.83 35.10 45.52
CA LEU A 269 -46.67 34.56 44.80
C LEU A 269 -47.09 33.50 43.77
N VAL A 270 -46.53 33.59 42.55
CA VAL A 270 -46.80 32.71 41.41
C VAL A 270 -45.60 31.79 41.14
N GLY A 271 -45.86 30.51 40.90
CA GLY A 271 -44.87 29.51 40.48
C GLY A 271 -44.03 28.87 41.59
N ASN A 272 -43.93 29.50 42.76
CA ASN A 272 -43.18 29.00 43.92
C ASN A 272 -44.12 28.73 45.11
N VAL A 273 -43.80 27.71 45.92
CA VAL A 273 -44.47 27.47 47.21
C VAL A 273 -43.83 28.33 48.30
N GLY A 274 -44.61 29.25 48.86
CA GLY A 274 -44.21 30.18 49.92
C GLY A 274 -45.12 31.40 49.96
N ASN A 275 -45.16 32.11 51.09
CA ASN A 275 -45.92 33.35 51.24
C ASN A 275 -45.01 34.58 51.45
N THR A 276 -43.72 34.43 51.16
CA THR A 276 -42.71 35.48 51.35
C THR A 276 -42.64 36.43 50.16
N PHE A 277 -42.74 37.73 50.44
CA PHE A 277 -42.40 38.77 49.48
C PHE A 277 -40.87 38.99 49.44
N ALA A 278 -40.31 39.25 48.26
CA ALA A 278 -38.89 39.55 48.08
C ALA A 278 -38.62 40.36 46.81
N ASN A 279 -37.64 41.25 46.86
CA ASN A 279 -37.19 42.06 45.73
C ASN A 279 -36.50 41.18 44.66
N SER A 280 -37.26 40.78 43.64
CA SER A 280 -36.76 39.91 42.58
C SER A 280 -37.50 40.11 41.27
N SER A 281 -36.75 40.30 40.18
CA SER A 281 -37.26 40.29 38.80
C SER A 281 -37.55 38.89 38.25
N LYS A 282 -37.43 37.84 39.09
CA LYS A 282 -37.77 36.44 38.77
C LYS A 282 -38.97 35.90 39.56
N LEU A 283 -39.40 36.60 40.60
CA LEU A 283 -40.58 36.24 41.38
C LEU A 283 -41.74 37.14 40.91
N PHE A 284 -42.82 36.50 40.49
CA PHE A 284 -44.01 37.18 39.98
C PHE A 284 -45.12 37.07 41.02
N TYR A 285 -45.80 38.19 41.26
CA TYR A 285 -46.92 38.30 42.18
C TYR A 285 -48.18 38.61 41.39
N GLN A 286 -49.22 37.79 41.58
CA GLN A 286 -50.55 38.01 41.02
C GLN A 286 -51.34 38.95 41.93
N TRP A 287 -51.92 39.98 41.33
CA TRP A 287 -52.91 40.85 41.99
C TRP A 287 -54.24 40.11 42.13
N ARG A 288 -54.76 40.06 43.35
CA ARG A 288 -55.99 39.32 43.72
C ARG A 288 -57.23 40.19 43.49
N PRO A 289 -58.43 39.61 43.26
CA PRO A 289 -59.67 40.37 43.06
C PRO A 289 -59.91 41.45 44.13
N LYS A 290 -59.68 41.11 45.41
CA LYS A 290 -59.70 42.05 46.56
C LYS A 290 -58.92 43.35 46.31
N ALA A 291 -57.78 43.30 45.62
CA ALA A 291 -56.99 44.50 45.31
C ALA A 291 -57.68 45.41 44.30
N PHE A 292 -58.36 44.86 43.30
CA PHE A 292 -59.14 45.61 42.31
C PHE A 292 -60.44 46.16 42.91
N GLU A 293 -61.10 45.35 43.75
CA GLU A 293 -62.33 45.69 44.48
C GLU A 293 -62.08 46.84 45.47
N THR A 294 -61.12 46.71 46.40
CA THR A 294 -60.75 47.78 47.34
C THR A 294 -60.24 49.03 46.62
N ALA A 295 -59.48 48.90 45.53
CA ALA A 295 -59.03 50.05 44.72
C ALA A 295 -60.17 50.75 43.95
N GLY A 296 -61.33 50.09 43.75
CA GLY A 296 -62.41 50.58 42.89
C GLY A 296 -62.06 50.63 41.39
N VAL A 297 -61.12 49.79 40.93
CA VAL A 297 -60.63 49.76 39.54
C VAL A 297 -61.13 48.48 38.86
N PRO A 298 -61.89 48.56 37.75
CA PRO A 298 -62.50 47.37 37.14
C PRO A 298 -61.44 46.42 36.54
N GLU A 299 -61.51 45.14 36.93
CA GLU A 299 -60.61 44.10 36.41
C GLU A 299 -60.78 43.92 34.89
N LYS A 300 -59.68 44.06 34.14
CA LYS A 300 -59.68 44.09 32.68
C LYS A 300 -59.68 42.68 32.06
N LYS A 301 -60.78 41.94 32.24
CA LYS A 301 -60.96 40.57 31.75
C LYS A 301 -60.78 40.46 30.23
N VAL A 302 -59.68 39.84 29.80
CA VAL A 302 -59.37 39.58 28.39
C VAL A 302 -60.11 38.31 27.94
N LEU A 303 -61.08 38.44 27.04
CA LEU A 303 -61.73 37.28 26.41
C LEU A 303 -60.72 36.57 25.48
N GLY A 304 -60.25 35.39 25.90
CA GLY A 304 -59.44 34.52 25.05
C GLY A 304 -60.24 34.02 23.85
N ARG A 305 -59.73 34.23 22.63
CA ARG A 305 -60.33 33.72 21.40
C ARG A 305 -60.20 32.20 21.33
N THR A 306 -61.32 31.49 21.29
CA THR A 306 -61.38 30.10 20.87
C THR A 306 -61.06 30.00 19.38
N PHE A 307 -60.06 29.19 19.03
CA PHE A 307 -59.79 28.80 17.64
C PHE A 307 -60.35 27.40 17.40
N SER A 308 -61.44 27.33 16.64
CA SER A 308 -61.88 26.09 15.99
C SER A 308 -61.18 25.94 14.64
N ILE A 309 -60.73 24.73 14.33
CA ILE A 309 -60.20 24.34 13.02
C ILE A 309 -60.96 23.07 12.59
N PRO A 310 -61.48 22.99 11.36
CA PRO A 310 -62.31 21.88 10.92
C PRO A 310 -61.50 20.61 10.62
N VAL A 311 -62.16 19.45 10.76
CA VAL A 311 -61.64 18.12 10.42
C VAL A 311 -61.88 17.83 8.93
N GLY A 312 -60.92 17.18 8.27
CA GLY A 312 -61.08 16.63 6.93
C GLY A 312 -59.90 15.75 6.51
N GLY A 313 -60.14 14.46 6.24
CA GLY A 313 -59.15 13.48 5.82
C GLY A 313 -59.09 12.26 6.74
N SER A 314 -59.45 11.08 6.22
CA SER A 314 -59.26 9.75 6.82
C SER A 314 -57.79 9.31 6.65
N ASP A 315 -57.14 8.65 7.61
CA ASP A 315 -57.44 7.26 8.01
C ASP A 315 -57.10 6.96 9.49
N GLY A 316 -57.25 5.71 9.93
CA GLY A 316 -57.27 5.27 11.33
C GLY A 316 -55.97 5.45 12.15
N GLY A 317 -56.14 5.75 13.44
CA GLY A 317 -55.06 5.88 14.42
C GLY A 317 -55.59 6.24 15.81
N ASP A 318 -56.25 5.30 16.49
CA ASP A 318 -56.88 5.57 17.79
C ASP A 318 -55.86 5.80 18.92
N SER A 319 -55.80 7.03 19.41
CA SER A 319 -54.99 7.42 20.56
C SER A 319 -55.68 8.55 21.33
N PRO A 320 -56.28 8.25 22.52
CA PRO A 320 -57.00 9.26 23.30
C PRO A 320 -56.01 10.21 23.98
N VAL A 321 -55.71 11.32 23.32
CA VAL A 321 -55.02 12.46 23.95
C VAL A 321 -55.89 12.99 25.08
N VAL A 322 -55.34 13.02 26.29
CA VAL A 322 -56.07 13.25 27.55
C VAL A 322 -56.80 14.60 27.52
N GLY A 323 -58.13 14.53 27.47
CA GLY A 323 -59.01 15.69 27.65
C GLY A 323 -58.83 16.31 29.04
N THR A 324 -59.00 17.63 29.13
CA THR A 324 -58.81 18.38 30.39
C THR A 324 -59.68 17.83 31.52
N VAL A 325 -59.10 17.74 32.73
CA VAL A 325 -59.76 17.19 33.94
C VAL A 325 -61.15 17.79 34.21
N THR A 326 -61.34 19.06 33.85
CA THR A 326 -62.62 19.80 33.91
C THR A 326 -63.76 19.10 33.16
N GLU A 327 -63.49 18.43 32.03
CA GLU A 327 -64.51 17.78 31.20
C GLU A 327 -65.00 16.46 31.81
N TYR A 328 -64.11 15.73 32.51
CA TYR A 328 -64.50 14.55 33.27
C TYR A 328 -65.35 14.90 34.49
N LEU A 329 -65.06 16.01 35.18
CA LEU A 329 -65.88 16.52 36.27
C LEU A 329 -67.28 16.94 35.79
N ALA A 330 -67.37 17.67 34.68
CA ALA A 330 -68.65 18.07 34.08
C ALA A 330 -69.53 16.87 33.66
N LYS A 331 -68.92 15.74 33.29
CA LYS A 331 -69.64 14.48 32.99
C LYS A 331 -70.12 13.71 34.22
N TRP A 332 -69.62 14.02 35.42
CA TRP A 332 -69.99 13.30 36.64
C TRP A 332 -71.32 13.78 37.24
N ASP A 333 -71.61 15.08 37.18
CA ASP A 333 -72.88 15.64 37.67
C ASP A 333 -74.09 15.21 36.84
N MET A 334 -73.94 15.11 35.51
CA MET A 334 -75.08 14.90 34.61
C MET A 334 -75.66 13.48 34.58
N LEU A 335 -75.02 12.49 35.23
CA LEU A 335 -75.63 11.17 35.49
C LEU A 335 -76.32 11.07 36.86
N SER A 336 -76.07 12.00 37.78
CA SER A 336 -76.57 11.93 39.16
C SER A 336 -78.10 12.01 39.27
N THR A 337 -78.77 12.60 38.27
CA THR A 337 -80.22 12.87 38.27
C THR A 337 -81.06 11.77 37.58
N SER A 338 -80.47 10.63 37.24
CA SER A 338 -81.13 9.62 36.38
C SER A 338 -82.31 8.87 37.02
N ARG A 339 -82.47 8.92 38.36
CA ARG A 339 -83.63 8.36 39.10
C ARG A 339 -83.99 9.25 40.29
N PRO A 340 -85.16 9.92 40.33
CA PRO A 340 -85.47 10.92 41.36
C PRO A 340 -85.92 10.37 42.73
N ASN A 341 -86.20 9.05 42.84
CA ASN A 341 -86.81 8.44 44.04
C ASN A 341 -85.95 7.30 44.64
N GLU A 342 -84.61 7.38 44.55
CA GLU A 342 -83.70 6.34 45.04
C GLU A 342 -83.04 6.75 46.36
N THR A 343 -82.99 5.86 47.36
CA THR A 343 -82.32 6.18 48.63
C THR A 343 -80.78 6.16 48.46
N PRO A 344 -80.02 6.91 49.30
CA PRO A 344 -78.56 6.89 49.25
C PRO A 344 -77.95 5.49 49.35
N ALA A 345 -78.52 4.61 50.18
CA ALA A 345 -78.05 3.23 50.33
C ALA A 345 -78.33 2.37 49.09
N GLU A 346 -79.49 2.51 48.44
CA GLU A 346 -79.79 1.81 47.18
C GLU A 346 -78.90 2.29 46.03
N ARG A 347 -78.71 3.62 45.92
CA ARG A 347 -77.79 4.23 44.96
C ARG A 347 -76.38 3.67 45.12
N MET A 348 -75.86 3.61 46.35
CA MET A 348 -74.51 3.11 46.62
C MET A 348 -74.38 1.60 46.34
N ARG A 349 -75.40 0.79 46.65
CA ARG A 349 -75.44 -0.63 46.23
C ARG A 349 -75.48 -0.80 44.71
N ARG A 350 -76.17 0.09 43.97
CA ARG A 350 -76.12 0.09 42.49
C ARG A 350 -74.74 0.48 41.99
N GLU A 351 -74.15 1.56 42.50
CA GLU A 351 -72.81 2.02 42.09
C GLU A 351 -71.72 0.97 42.39
N ALA A 352 -71.84 0.22 43.50
CA ALA A 352 -70.97 -0.92 43.80
C ALA A 352 -71.17 -2.08 42.82
N ARG A 353 -72.41 -2.42 42.45
CA ARG A 353 -72.71 -3.46 41.44
C ARG A 353 -72.23 -3.06 40.04
N GLU A 354 -72.43 -1.81 39.64
CA GLU A 354 -71.89 -1.29 38.38
C GLU A 354 -70.36 -1.29 38.36
N ALA A 355 -69.69 -1.10 39.50
CA ALA A 355 -68.24 -1.23 39.61
C ALA A 355 -67.78 -2.70 39.54
N ASP A 356 -68.53 -3.62 40.14
CA ASP A 356 -68.31 -5.08 40.07
C ASP A 356 -68.44 -5.62 38.64
N ASP A 357 -69.54 -5.29 37.94
CA ASP A 357 -69.78 -5.73 36.57
C ASP A 357 -68.72 -5.18 35.60
N ARG A 358 -68.30 -3.91 35.78
CA ARG A 358 -67.18 -3.32 35.01
C ARG A 358 -65.84 -3.96 35.36
N TYR A 359 -65.60 -4.35 36.62
CA TYR A 359 -64.39 -5.05 37.03
C TYR A 359 -64.34 -6.46 36.44
N LYS A 360 -65.43 -7.23 36.51
CA LYS A 360 -65.57 -8.56 35.88
C LYS A 360 -65.33 -8.53 34.38
N ALA A 361 -65.98 -7.61 33.65
CA ALA A 361 -65.74 -7.41 32.22
C ALA A 361 -64.29 -7.01 31.92
N GLY A 362 -63.69 -6.17 32.77
CA GLY A 362 -62.27 -5.79 32.68
C GLY A 362 -61.31 -6.97 32.86
N VAL A 363 -61.60 -7.88 33.79
CA VAL A 363 -60.84 -9.12 34.04
C VAL A 363 -60.99 -10.10 32.89
N GLN A 364 -62.22 -10.32 32.38
CA GLN A 364 -62.46 -11.18 31.20
C GLN A 364 -61.65 -10.71 30.00
N LYS A 365 -61.69 -9.41 29.68
CA LYS A 365 -60.88 -8.82 28.60
C LYS A 365 -59.36 -8.90 28.85
N LEU A 366 -58.92 -8.91 30.11
CA LEU A 366 -57.49 -9.08 30.42
C LEU A 366 -57.02 -10.52 30.19
N ASP A 367 -57.83 -11.52 30.53
CA ASP A 367 -57.48 -12.93 30.28
C ASP A 367 -57.56 -13.28 28.78
N GLU A 368 -58.51 -12.70 28.04
CA GLU A 368 -58.60 -12.74 26.58
C GLU A 368 -57.29 -12.22 25.93
N MET A 369 -56.88 -10.98 26.23
CA MET A 369 -55.63 -10.42 25.70
C MET A 369 -54.36 -11.06 26.29
N ARG A 370 -54.44 -11.77 27.41
CA ARG A 370 -53.35 -12.60 27.94
C ARG A 370 -53.18 -13.86 27.07
N CYS A 371 -54.27 -14.54 26.71
CA CYS A 371 -54.21 -15.68 25.80
C CYS A 371 -53.71 -15.26 24.41
N GLU A 372 -54.23 -14.17 23.84
CA GLU A 372 -53.73 -13.61 22.56
C GLU A 372 -52.22 -13.24 22.61
N LEU A 373 -51.73 -12.82 23.77
CA LEU A 373 -50.31 -12.51 23.99
C LEU A 373 -49.47 -13.79 24.14
N GLU A 374 -49.91 -14.77 24.94
CA GLU A 374 -49.22 -16.04 25.13
C GLU A 374 -49.15 -16.84 23.81
N GLU A 375 -50.22 -16.86 23.01
CA GLU A 375 -50.24 -17.46 21.66
C GLU A 375 -49.26 -16.75 20.70
N ALA A 376 -49.31 -15.40 20.64
CA ALA A 376 -48.40 -14.64 19.78
C ALA A 376 -46.93 -14.82 20.18
N ILE A 377 -46.61 -14.77 21.48
CA ILE A 377 -45.26 -15.04 21.99
C ILE A 377 -44.81 -16.45 21.56
N TYR A 378 -45.65 -17.47 21.77
CA TYR A 378 -45.30 -18.86 21.44
C TYR A 378 -45.05 -19.08 19.94
N LEU A 379 -45.85 -18.44 19.07
CA LEU A 379 -45.66 -18.46 17.61
C LEU A 379 -44.38 -17.74 17.18
N HIS A 380 -44.19 -16.48 17.63
CA HIS A 380 -43.03 -15.69 17.28
C HIS A 380 -41.73 -16.32 17.80
N LEU A 381 -41.72 -16.92 18.98
CA LEU A 381 -40.54 -17.62 19.50
C LEU A 381 -40.08 -18.77 18.59
N LYS A 382 -41.01 -19.54 17.99
CA LYS A 382 -40.66 -20.59 17.00
C LYS A 382 -40.14 -20.00 15.69
N PHE A 383 -40.72 -18.90 15.22
CA PHE A 383 -40.22 -18.18 14.04
C PHE A 383 -38.80 -17.63 14.26
N LEU A 384 -38.52 -17.05 15.44
CA LEU A 384 -37.22 -16.52 15.81
C LEU A 384 -36.16 -17.63 15.98
N GLU A 385 -36.54 -18.79 16.52
CA GLU A 385 -35.66 -19.97 16.59
C GLU A 385 -35.23 -20.43 15.19
N ARG A 386 -36.17 -20.49 14.24
CA ARG A 386 -35.88 -20.79 12.83
C ARG A 386 -34.99 -19.71 12.19
N CYS A 387 -35.24 -18.43 12.48
CA CYS A 387 -34.44 -17.33 11.95
C CYS A 387 -32.98 -17.36 12.44
N GLU A 388 -32.73 -17.66 13.72
CA GLU A 388 -31.37 -17.81 14.26
C GLU A 388 -30.68 -19.07 13.70
N LEU A 389 -31.41 -20.18 13.60
CA LEU A 389 -30.89 -21.42 13.01
C LEU A 389 -30.50 -21.23 11.53
N ASP A 390 -31.28 -20.45 10.77
CA ASP A 390 -30.96 -20.09 9.39
C ASP A 390 -29.81 -19.05 9.29
N ARG A 391 -29.65 -18.16 10.29
CA ARG A 391 -28.46 -17.28 10.41
C ARG A 391 -27.18 -18.09 10.58
N LEU A 392 -27.18 -19.07 11.49
CA LEU A 392 -26.02 -19.92 11.74
C LEU A 392 -25.65 -20.77 10.51
N LYS A 393 -26.63 -21.20 9.70
CA LYS A 393 -26.38 -21.79 8.37
C LYS A 393 -25.76 -20.79 7.41
N ALA A 394 -26.34 -19.59 7.28
CA ALA A 394 -25.87 -18.57 6.34
C ALA A 394 -24.41 -18.18 6.62
N ILE A 395 -24.04 -17.92 7.89
CA ILE A 395 -22.65 -17.65 8.29
C ILE A 395 -21.72 -18.80 7.91
N LYS A 396 -22.12 -20.06 8.14
CA LYS A 396 -21.32 -21.23 7.77
C LYS A 396 -21.07 -21.31 6.26
N THR A 397 -22.09 -21.07 5.44
CA THR A 397 -21.96 -21.03 3.98
C THR A 397 -21.04 -19.89 3.54
N VAL A 398 -21.25 -18.68 4.07
CA VAL A 398 -20.45 -17.48 3.74
C VAL A 398 -18.96 -17.64 4.07
N ILE A 399 -18.62 -18.30 5.18
CA ILE A 399 -17.22 -18.62 5.52
C ILE A 399 -16.62 -19.63 4.54
N LEU A 400 -17.39 -20.63 4.12
CA LEU A 400 -16.97 -21.61 3.11
C LEU A 400 -16.73 -20.90 1.76
N ASP A 401 -17.71 -20.13 1.26
CA ASP A 401 -17.62 -19.41 0.00
C ASP A 401 -16.42 -18.45 -0.01
N PHE A 402 -16.23 -17.68 1.07
CA PHE A 402 -15.06 -16.81 1.25
C PHE A 402 -13.73 -17.58 1.12
N SER A 403 -13.59 -18.71 1.81
CA SER A 403 -12.39 -19.56 1.68
C SER A 403 -12.23 -20.13 0.26
N GLY A 404 -13.32 -20.46 -0.42
CA GLY A 404 -13.35 -20.96 -1.80
C GLY A 404 -12.93 -19.89 -2.82
N THR A 405 -13.38 -18.65 -2.67
CA THR A 405 -13.04 -17.54 -3.60
C THR A 405 -11.54 -17.29 -3.71
N ILE A 406 -10.81 -17.46 -2.59
CA ILE A 406 -9.35 -17.36 -2.51
C ILE A 406 -8.71 -18.65 -3.04
N SER A 407 -9.16 -19.82 -2.55
CA SER A 407 -8.59 -21.13 -2.89
C SER A 407 -8.59 -21.41 -4.40
N ASN A 408 -9.64 -20.99 -5.11
CA ASN A 408 -9.79 -21.14 -6.57
C ASN A 408 -8.73 -20.38 -7.40
N VAL A 409 -7.95 -19.47 -6.80
CA VAL A 409 -6.91 -18.68 -7.48
C VAL A 409 -5.49 -19.11 -7.08
N ILE A 410 -5.32 -19.85 -5.97
CA ILE A 410 -4.01 -20.34 -5.50
C ILE A 410 -3.22 -21.10 -6.59
N PRO A 411 -3.81 -22.00 -7.41
CA PRO A 411 -3.06 -22.69 -8.46
C PRO A 411 -2.49 -21.76 -9.53
N SER A 412 -3.14 -20.62 -9.81
CA SER A 412 -2.60 -19.61 -10.73
C SER A 412 -1.43 -18.86 -10.09
N LEU A 413 -1.55 -18.44 -8.83
CA LEU A 413 -0.46 -17.77 -8.11
C LEU A 413 0.75 -18.68 -7.95
N GLN A 414 0.55 -19.97 -7.66
CA GLN A 414 1.63 -20.95 -7.66
C GLN A 414 2.32 -21.02 -9.04
N SER A 415 1.56 -21.14 -10.13
CA SER A 415 2.12 -21.18 -11.49
C SER A 415 3.00 -19.96 -11.82
N THR A 416 2.60 -18.75 -11.38
CA THR A 416 3.43 -17.55 -11.59
C THR A 416 4.78 -17.61 -10.84
N VAL A 417 4.81 -18.20 -9.64
CA VAL A 417 6.04 -18.39 -8.85
C VAL A 417 6.92 -19.50 -9.44
N ASP A 418 6.30 -20.61 -9.86
CA ASP A 418 7.00 -21.72 -10.49
C ASP A 418 7.65 -21.28 -11.83
N ASN A 419 6.94 -20.48 -12.64
CA ASN A 419 7.49 -19.85 -13.86
C ASN A 419 8.67 -18.91 -13.55
N MET A 420 8.57 -18.09 -12.50
CA MET A 420 9.68 -17.22 -12.07
C MET A 420 10.93 -18.02 -11.68
N MET A 421 10.76 -19.18 -11.06
CA MET A 421 11.88 -20.07 -10.71
C MET A 421 12.54 -20.68 -11.95
N LEU A 422 11.79 -20.95 -13.03
CA LEU A 422 12.36 -21.42 -14.31
C LEU A 422 13.18 -20.34 -15.02
N PHE A 423 12.80 -19.05 -14.91
CA PHE A 423 13.56 -17.98 -15.56
C PHE A 423 15.01 -17.87 -15.06
N GLN A 424 15.30 -18.25 -13.81
CA GLN A 424 16.68 -18.26 -13.29
C GLN A 424 17.56 -19.28 -14.04
N GLU A 425 17.00 -20.41 -14.47
CA GLU A 425 17.71 -21.48 -15.20
C GLU A 425 18.07 -21.05 -16.63
N THR A 426 17.39 -20.04 -17.17
CA THR A 426 17.70 -19.48 -18.49
C THR A 426 18.96 -18.61 -18.49
N VAL A 427 19.43 -18.17 -17.32
CA VAL A 427 20.59 -17.28 -17.18
C VAL A 427 21.90 -18.04 -17.36
N GLN A 428 22.75 -17.56 -18.28
CA GLN A 428 24.04 -18.16 -18.60
C GLN A 428 25.17 -17.15 -18.40
N PRO A 429 25.73 -16.99 -17.18
CA PRO A 429 26.68 -15.93 -16.87
C PRO A 429 27.94 -15.93 -17.75
N LEU A 430 28.47 -17.12 -18.08
CA LEU A 430 29.60 -17.27 -19.00
C LEU A 430 29.23 -17.04 -20.47
N GLY A 431 27.96 -17.22 -20.83
CA GLY A 431 27.42 -16.89 -22.16
C GLY A 431 27.29 -15.38 -22.34
N ASP A 432 26.68 -14.70 -21.37
CA ASP A 432 26.49 -13.25 -21.40
C ASP A 432 27.81 -12.49 -21.26
N LEU A 433 28.77 -12.99 -20.47
CA LEU A 433 30.13 -12.43 -20.43
C LEU A 433 30.86 -12.58 -21.78
N ARG A 434 30.71 -13.72 -22.47
CA ARG A 434 31.26 -13.89 -23.82
C ARG A 434 30.59 -12.96 -24.81
N TYR A 435 29.26 -12.85 -24.78
CA TYR A 435 28.52 -11.92 -25.63
C TYR A 435 28.97 -10.47 -25.41
N LEU A 436 29.16 -10.05 -24.15
CA LEU A 436 29.68 -8.73 -23.81
C LEU A 436 31.09 -8.52 -24.38
N LEU A 437 32.00 -9.48 -24.19
CA LEU A 437 33.36 -9.40 -24.72
C LEU A 437 33.38 -9.40 -26.25
N GLU A 438 32.61 -10.26 -26.91
CA GLU A 438 32.57 -10.37 -28.38
C GLU A 438 32.09 -9.07 -29.04
N ASN A 439 31.02 -8.46 -28.52
CA ASN A 439 30.40 -7.27 -29.12
C ASN A 439 31.03 -5.94 -28.67
N TYR A 440 31.60 -5.85 -27.47
CA TYR A 440 32.06 -4.58 -26.88
C TYR A 440 33.58 -4.47 -26.61
N ARG A 441 34.39 -5.50 -26.91
CA ARG A 441 35.86 -5.38 -26.82
C ARG A 441 36.42 -4.34 -27.80
N THR A 442 37.32 -3.49 -27.31
CA THR A 442 37.87 -2.35 -28.06
C THR A 442 39.32 -2.55 -28.55
N GLY A 443 40.04 -3.53 -28.03
CA GLY A 443 41.44 -3.78 -28.37
C GLY A 443 42.10 -4.87 -27.51
N SER A 444 43.34 -5.24 -27.83
CA SER A 444 44.19 -6.12 -26.99
C SER A 444 45.11 -5.32 -26.06
N PHE A 445 45.72 -5.98 -25.07
CA PHE A 445 46.79 -5.38 -24.28
C PHE A 445 48.08 -5.24 -25.10
N THR A 446 48.17 -4.15 -25.87
CA THR A 446 49.37 -3.73 -26.61
C THR A 446 49.89 -2.40 -26.04
N PRO A 447 50.80 -2.43 -25.04
CA PRO A 447 51.41 -1.23 -24.47
C PRO A 447 52.29 -0.50 -25.50
N LYS A 448 52.10 0.82 -25.62
CA LYS A 448 52.90 1.69 -26.49
C LYS A 448 53.85 2.54 -25.64
N VAL A 449 55.14 2.32 -25.82
CA VAL A 449 56.20 2.98 -25.05
C VAL A 449 56.72 4.20 -25.80
N VAL A 450 56.78 5.35 -25.12
CA VAL A 450 57.52 6.52 -25.63
C VAL A 450 59.01 6.28 -25.46
N VAL A 451 59.79 6.54 -26.51
CA VAL A 451 61.24 6.38 -26.53
C VAL A 451 61.92 7.75 -26.52
N TYR A 452 63.08 7.86 -25.86
CA TYR A 452 63.92 9.05 -25.99
C TYR A 452 64.53 9.16 -27.40
N GLU A 453 64.00 10.08 -28.20
CA GLU A 453 64.52 10.41 -29.54
C GLU A 453 65.79 11.27 -29.44
N ASN A 454 66.95 10.62 -29.34
CA ASN A 454 68.23 11.31 -29.39
C ASN A 454 68.53 11.85 -30.81
N TYR A 455 68.81 13.15 -30.94
CA TYR A 455 69.07 13.83 -32.23
C TYR A 455 70.17 13.18 -33.09
N TYR A 456 71.12 12.46 -32.47
CA TYR A 456 72.20 11.74 -33.16
C TYR A 456 71.91 10.25 -33.37
N ASN A 457 70.66 9.80 -33.21
CA ASN A 457 70.21 8.41 -33.31
C ASN A 457 71.01 7.43 -32.44
N LYS A 458 71.44 7.89 -31.25
CA LYS A 458 71.99 7.04 -30.18
C LYS A 458 70.86 6.44 -29.35
N VAL A 459 71.05 5.21 -28.89
CA VAL A 459 69.97 4.38 -28.32
C VAL A 459 70.44 3.76 -26.99
N ASP A 460 71.22 4.54 -26.26
CA ASP A 460 72.11 4.07 -25.20
C ASP A 460 71.46 4.15 -23.81
N GLU A 461 70.31 4.83 -23.70
CA GLU A 461 69.63 5.16 -22.43
C GLU A 461 68.39 4.29 -22.14
N GLN A 462 67.84 3.62 -23.16
CA GLN A 462 66.56 2.91 -23.07
C GLN A 462 66.63 1.51 -23.69
N THR A 463 65.94 0.54 -23.05
CA THR A 463 65.93 -0.87 -23.48
C THR A 463 64.59 -1.24 -24.14
N PHE A 464 63.48 -0.76 -23.57
CA PHE A 464 62.11 -1.11 -23.95
C PHE A 464 61.47 -0.02 -24.85
N GLY A 465 60.59 -0.41 -25.78
CA GLY A 465 59.99 0.49 -26.79
C GLY A 465 60.84 0.73 -28.04
N VAL A 466 62.14 0.42 -27.96
CA VAL A 466 63.13 0.63 -29.02
C VAL A 466 62.91 -0.37 -30.18
N ASP A 467 63.08 0.09 -31.43
CA ASP A 467 63.08 -0.79 -32.61
C ASP A 467 64.14 -1.90 -32.48
N LEU A 468 63.74 -3.14 -32.75
CA LEU A 468 64.55 -4.34 -32.54
C LEU A 468 65.93 -4.27 -33.23
N GLU A 469 66.00 -3.65 -34.41
CA GLU A 469 67.23 -3.48 -35.17
C GLU A 469 68.13 -2.38 -34.57
N ALA A 470 67.54 -1.31 -34.04
CA ALA A 470 68.26 -0.25 -33.35
C ALA A 470 68.92 -0.78 -32.06
N ARG A 471 68.18 -1.56 -31.26
CA ARG A 471 68.70 -2.21 -30.04
C ARG A 471 69.82 -3.21 -30.35
N ALA A 472 69.61 -4.10 -31.32
CA ALA A 472 70.61 -5.10 -31.72
C ALA A 472 71.91 -4.45 -32.27
N ARG A 473 71.79 -3.34 -33.01
CA ARG A 473 72.92 -2.54 -33.49
C ARG A 473 73.71 -1.90 -32.35
N ALA A 474 73.04 -1.31 -31.36
CA ALA A 474 73.68 -0.76 -30.16
C ALA A 474 74.43 -1.87 -29.38
N ASP A 475 73.79 -3.02 -29.22
CA ASP A 475 74.35 -4.24 -28.59
C ASP A 475 75.48 -4.90 -29.39
N ARG A 476 75.73 -4.48 -30.64
CA ARG A 476 76.67 -5.09 -31.60
C ARG A 476 76.42 -6.59 -31.85
N LYS A 477 75.17 -7.06 -31.71
CA LYS A 477 74.75 -8.47 -31.86
C LYS A 477 73.67 -8.61 -32.93
N ARG A 478 73.40 -9.85 -33.36
CA ARG A 478 72.27 -10.17 -34.29
C ARG A 478 70.92 -10.31 -33.57
N VAL A 479 70.93 -10.50 -32.26
CA VAL A 479 69.78 -10.57 -31.37
C VAL A 479 70.06 -9.60 -30.20
N PRO A 480 69.09 -8.77 -29.76
CA PRO A 480 69.25 -7.92 -28.59
C PRO A 480 69.69 -8.70 -27.35
N VAL A 481 70.59 -8.12 -26.55
CA VAL A 481 71.16 -8.79 -25.36
C VAL A 481 70.05 -9.19 -24.39
N ILE A 482 69.08 -8.29 -24.18
CA ILE A 482 67.91 -8.51 -23.32
C ILE A 482 67.18 -9.84 -23.62
N ILE A 483 66.93 -10.17 -24.90
CA ILE A 483 66.31 -11.44 -25.27
C ILE A 483 67.24 -12.61 -24.91
N THR A 484 68.52 -12.54 -25.30
CA THR A 484 69.46 -13.63 -25.03
C THR A 484 69.67 -13.90 -23.55
N THR A 485 69.80 -12.87 -22.72
CA THR A 485 70.03 -13.03 -21.28
C THR A 485 68.80 -13.56 -20.55
N LEU A 486 67.59 -13.13 -20.94
CA LEU A 486 66.34 -13.67 -20.40
C LEU A 486 66.16 -15.15 -20.75
N LEU A 487 66.36 -15.53 -22.02
CA LEU A 487 66.25 -16.93 -22.45
C LEU A 487 67.31 -17.82 -21.79
N THR A 488 68.56 -17.37 -21.67
CA THR A 488 69.63 -18.12 -20.99
C THR A 488 69.40 -18.23 -19.48
N TYR A 489 68.87 -17.20 -18.81
CA TYR A 489 68.49 -17.29 -17.40
C TYR A 489 67.41 -18.34 -17.18
N LEU A 490 66.36 -18.34 -18.01
CA LEU A 490 65.29 -19.35 -17.94
C LEU A 490 65.82 -20.76 -18.23
N ASP A 491 66.63 -20.95 -19.28
CA ASP A 491 67.27 -22.24 -19.61
C ASP A 491 68.12 -22.78 -18.45
N HIS A 492 68.80 -21.91 -17.69
CA HIS A 492 69.61 -22.31 -16.53
C HIS A 492 68.79 -22.66 -15.29
N HIS A 493 67.59 -22.09 -15.12
CA HIS A 493 66.76 -22.27 -13.93
C HIS A 493 65.56 -23.23 -14.10
N TYR A 494 65.28 -23.73 -15.31
CA TYR A 494 64.35 -24.87 -15.48
C TYR A 494 64.74 -26.15 -14.72
N PRO A 495 66.04 -26.52 -14.59
CA PRO A 495 66.43 -27.68 -13.78
C PRO A 495 66.03 -27.55 -12.30
N ASP A 496 66.07 -26.33 -11.76
CA ASP A 496 65.76 -26.02 -10.35
C ASP A 496 64.27 -26.15 -10.02
N LEU A 497 63.40 -26.23 -11.03
CA LEU A 497 61.95 -26.39 -10.86
C LEU A 497 61.57 -27.87 -10.68
N GLU A 498 60.77 -28.12 -9.64
CA GLU A 498 60.24 -29.44 -9.30
C GLU A 498 59.18 -29.90 -10.31
N GLY A 499 59.62 -30.68 -11.31
CA GLY A 499 58.76 -31.37 -12.26
C GLY A 499 58.36 -30.57 -13.50
N ASP A 500 57.91 -31.30 -14.52
CA ASP A 500 57.64 -30.75 -15.85
C ASP A 500 56.33 -29.95 -15.92
N GLU A 501 55.46 -30.07 -14.92
CA GLU A 501 54.31 -29.16 -14.76
C GLU A 501 54.77 -27.76 -14.30
N ALA A 502 55.68 -27.66 -13.32
CA ALA A 502 56.23 -26.38 -12.87
C ALA A 502 57.00 -25.65 -13.99
N ARG A 503 57.84 -26.39 -14.74
CA ARG A 503 58.60 -25.88 -15.91
C ARG A 503 57.68 -25.30 -16.99
N ARG A 504 56.58 -25.97 -17.27
CA ARG A 504 55.54 -25.52 -18.22
C ARG A 504 54.71 -24.37 -17.65
N GLY A 505 54.45 -24.37 -16.34
CA GLY A 505 53.77 -23.31 -15.60
C GLY A 505 54.43 -21.94 -15.77
N VAL A 506 55.76 -21.85 -15.86
CA VAL A 506 56.53 -20.59 -16.09
C VAL A 506 55.95 -19.72 -17.20
N TRP A 507 55.46 -20.34 -18.30
CA TRP A 507 54.96 -19.61 -19.46
C TRP A 507 53.43 -19.45 -19.50
N LEU A 508 52.69 -20.11 -18.61
CA LEU A 508 51.22 -20.02 -18.52
C LEU A 508 50.71 -19.31 -17.26
N HIS A 509 51.56 -19.13 -16.24
CA HIS A 509 51.21 -18.43 -15.00
C HIS A 509 50.89 -16.95 -15.25
N GLU A 510 49.76 -16.48 -14.71
CA GLU A 510 49.36 -15.08 -14.79
C GLU A 510 50.11 -14.24 -13.73
N VAL A 511 51.19 -13.59 -14.15
CA VAL A 511 51.97 -12.70 -13.29
C VAL A 511 51.28 -11.33 -13.16
N PRO A 512 51.02 -10.82 -11.95
CA PRO A 512 50.57 -9.46 -11.72
C PRO A 512 51.49 -8.42 -12.40
N LEU A 513 50.94 -7.64 -13.33
CA LEU A 513 51.69 -6.69 -14.17
C LEU A 513 52.59 -5.72 -13.37
N ALA A 514 52.23 -5.41 -12.13
CA ALA A 514 53.03 -4.60 -11.21
C ALA A 514 54.41 -5.24 -10.86
N GLN A 515 54.53 -6.57 -10.79
CA GLN A 515 55.81 -7.26 -10.60
C GLN A 515 56.67 -7.16 -11.86
N THR A 516 56.10 -7.46 -13.02
CA THR A 516 56.77 -7.29 -14.32
C THR A 516 57.24 -5.84 -14.53
N HIS A 517 56.43 -4.84 -14.15
CA HIS A 517 56.81 -3.43 -14.20
C HIS A 517 57.94 -3.05 -13.22
N LYS A 518 57.99 -3.63 -12.00
CA LYS A 518 59.10 -3.42 -11.06
C LYS A 518 60.43 -3.94 -11.64
N LEU A 519 60.42 -5.14 -12.23
CA LEU A 519 61.62 -5.69 -12.89
C LEU A 519 61.99 -4.89 -14.15
N ARG A 520 61.00 -4.53 -14.99
CA ARG A 520 61.18 -3.66 -16.16
C ARG A 520 61.86 -2.34 -15.81
N ALA A 521 61.44 -1.68 -14.73
CA ALA A 521 62.02 -0.40 -14.30
C ALA A 521 63.52 -0.49 -13.99
N ARG A 522 63.98 -1.62 -13.42
CA ARG A 522 65.41 -1.87 -13.12
C ARG A 522 66.24 -2.14 -14.38
N VAL A 523 65.62 -2.78 -15.39
CA VAL A 523 66.30 -3.24 -16.63
C VAL A 523 66.20 -2.24 -17.80
N ASN A 524 65.27 -1.28 -17.73
CA ASN A 524 65.10 -0.24 -18.75
C ASN A 524 66.12 0.91 -18.60
N ASN A 525 67.40 0.62 -18.84
CA ASN A 525 68.51 1.55 -18.67
C ASN A 525 69.50 1.58 -19.85
N GLY A 526 69.14 0.94 -20.98
CA GLY A 526 69.93 0.89 -22.21
C GLY A 526 71.17 0.00 -22.17
N LYS A 527 71.46 -0.67 -21.05
CA LYS A 527 72.61 -1.56 -20.85
C LYS A 527 72.19 -3.04 -20.88
N ALA A 528 73.18 -3.93 -20.89
CA ALA A 528 72.93 -5.35 -20.67
C ALA A 528 72.40 -5.59 -19.24
N PRO A 529 71.33 -6.40 -19.05
CA PRO A 529 70.87 -6.76 -17.71
C PRO A 529 71.90 -7.63 -16.98
N ALA A 530 72.07 -7.39 -15.67
CA ALA A 530 72.78 -8.30 -14.78
C ALA A 530 71.85 -9.47 -14.38
N LEU A 531 72.42 -10.67 -14.25
CA LEU A 531 71.67 -11.87 -13.86
C LEU A 531 71.16 -11.77 -12.41
N GLU A 532 71.92 -11.11 -11.54
CA GLU A 532 71.56 -10.82 -10.14
C GLU A 532 70.21 -10.09 -10.03
N THR A 533 69.92 -9.15 -10.95
CA THR A 533 68.66 -8.39 -10.99
C THR A 533 67.44 -9.28 -11.25
N PHE A 534 67.62 -10.47 -11.85
CA PHE A 534 66.55 -11.45 -12.06
C PHE A 534 66.34 -12.36 -10.86
N ALA A 535 67.39 -12.64 -10.07
CA ALA A 535 67.31 -13.50 -8.89
C ALA A 535 66.50 -12.90 -7.72
N GLU A 536 66.25 -11.59 -7.74
CA GLU A 536 65.31 -10.92 -6.83
C GLU A 536 63.82 -11.11 -7.21
N PHE A 537 63.51 -11.81 -8.30
CA PHE A 537 62.16 -12.04 -8.79
C PHE A 537 61.91 -13.53 -9.09
N ASP A 538 60.63 -13.91 -9.12
CA ASP A 538 60.20 -15.24 -9.48
C ASP A 538 60.41 -15.52 -10.99
N ILE A 539 60.68 -16.79 -11.32
CA ILE A 539 60.96 -17.25 -12.70
C ILE A 539 59.80 -16.90 -13.67
N PRO A 540 58.50 -17.04 -13.32
CA PRO A 540 57.40 -16.54 -14.13
C PRO A 540 57.46 -15.03 -14.41
N THR A 541 57.81 -14.17 -13.45
CA THR A 541 58.00 -12.72 -13.67
C THR A 541 59.10 -12.44 -14.70
N VAL A 542 60.17 -13.25 -14.73
CA VAL A 542 61.24 -13.11 -15.74
C VAL A 542 60.75 -13.52 -17.14
N ALA A 543 59.94 -14.58 -17.27
CA ALA A 543 59.29 -14.95 -18.53
C ALA A 543 58.24 -13.91 -18.97
N SER A 544 57.47 -13.37 -18.02
CA SER A 544 56.52 -12.27 -18.22
C SER A 544 57.23 -10.99 -18.73
N LEU A 545 58.44 -10.71 -18.25
CA LEU A 545 59.25 -9.60 -18.75
C LEU A 545 59.62 -9.77 -20.23
N LEU A 546 59.92 -10.99 -20.69
CA LEU A 546 60.21 -11.24 -22.10
C LEU A 546 58.94 -11.08 -22.95
N LYS A 547 57.77 -11.56 -22.49
CA LYS A 547 56.48 -11.28 -23.16
C LYS A 547 56.25 -9.77 -23.27
N LEU A 548 56.41 -9.02 -22.18
CA LEU A 548 56.21 -7.58 -22.14
C LEU A 548 57.19 -6.84 -23.06
N TYR A 549 58.47 -7.23 -23.09
CA TYR A 549 59.47 -6.68 -24.01
C TYR A 549 59.02 -6.82 -25.47
N LEU A 550 58.52 -8.00 -25.87
CA LEU A 550 58.05 -8.26 -27.23
C LEU A 550 56.76 -7.50 -27.58
N LEU A 551 55.85 -7.33 -26.61
CA LEU A 551 54.64 -6.53 -26.77
C LEU A 551 54.93 -5.02 -26.87
N GLU A 552 55.96 -4.53 -26.18
CA GLU A 552 56.36 -3.12 -26.22
C GLU A 552 57.17 -2.73 -27.46
N LEU A 553 57.56 -3.67 -28.32
CA LEU A 553 58.20 -3.37 -29.61
C LEU A 553 57.26 -2.55 -30.52
N PRO A 554 57.79 -1.58 -31.30
CA PRO A 554 56.98 -0.70 -32.15
C PRO A 554 56.34 -1.42 -33.36
N ASP A 555 56.85 -2.59 -33.73
CA ASP A 555 56.24 -3.57 -34.64
C ASP A 555 56.46 -4.97 -34.05
N SER A 556 55.61 -5.95 -34.35
CA SER A 556 55.78 -7.33 -33.81
C SER A 556 57.02 -8.03 -34.41
N LEU A 557 57.49 -9.12 -33.76
CA LEU A 557 58.66 -9.90 -34.23
C LEU A 557 58.54 -10.27 -35.72
N VAL A 558 57.38 -10.80 -36.11
CA VAL A 558 56.94 -10.85 -37.51
C VAL A 558 56.23 -9.53 -37.80
N SER A 559 56.75 -8.77 -38.76
CA SER A 559 56.26 -7.41 -39.05
C SER A 559 54.79 -7.40 -39.46
N SER A 560 54.03 -6.45 -38.93
CA SER A 560 52.64 -6.19 -39.32
C SER A 560 52.46 -5.90 -40.83
N HIS A 561 53.54 -5.60 -41.57
CA HIS A 561 53.49 -5.50 -43.03
C HIS A 561 53.15 -6.83 -43.73
N VAL A 562 53.63 -7.97 -43.22
CA VAL A 562 53.32 -9.30 -43.81
C VAL A 562 52.04 -9.92 -43.26
N TYR A 563 51.30 -9.22 -42.39
CA TYR A 563 50.05 -9.72 -41.79
C TYR A 563 49.04 -10.19 -42.84
N GLU A 564 48.74 -9.37 -43.87
CA GLU A 564 47.77 -9.75 -44.92
C GLU A 564 48.24 -10.95 -45.77
N ILE A 565 49.55 -11.16 -45.93
CA ILE A 565 50.09 -12.33 -46.64
C ILE A 565 49.85 -13.58 -45.79
N ILE A 566 50.16 -13.52 -44.49
CA ILE A 566 49.96 -14.62 -43.52
C ILE A 566 48.47 -14.92 -43.34
N ARG A 567 47.63 -13.89 -43.30
CA ARG A 567 46.17 -13.97 -43.32
C ARG A 567 45.68 -14.72 -44.55
N SER A 568 46.16 -14.37 -45.75
CA SER A 568 45.83 -15.09 -46.99
C SER A 568 46.23 -16.57 -46.93
N ILE A 569 47.46 -16.87 -46.47
CA ILE A 569 47.99 -18.24 -46.31
C ILE A 569 47.06 -19.10 -45.42
N TYR A 570 46.49 -18.54 -44.37
CA TYR A 570 45.58 -19.25 -43.46
C TYR A 570 44.08 -19.13 -43.78
N THR A 571 43.70 -18.36 -44.81
CA THR A 571 42.30 -18.14 -45.22
C THR A 571 41.98 -18.86 -46.53
N THR A 572 42.93 -18.97 -47.46
CA THR A 572 42.76 -19.71 -48.71
C THR A 572 42.92 -21.21 -48.47
N PRO A 573 41.88 -22.05 -48.68
CA PRO A 573 42.02 -23.50 -48.58
C PRO A 573 42.81 -24.03 -49.79
N THR A 574 44.03 -24.52 -49.55
CA THR A 574 44.79 -25.28 -50.55
C THR A 574 44.15 -26.65 -50.76
N ALA A 575 43.68 -26.94 -51.98
CA ALA A 575 42.94 -28.16 -52.31
C ALA A 575 43.74 -29.45 -52.08
N ASP A 576 45.05 -29.42 -52.33
CA ASP A 576 45.97 -30.54 -52.12
C ASP A 576 47.21 -30.07 -51.32
N GLY A 577 47.60 -30.83 -50.29
CA GLY A 577 48.86 -30.63 -49.57
C GLY A 577 48.86 -29.54 -48.48
N GLY A 578 47.94 -29.61 -47.52
CA GLY A 578 47.71 -28.59 -46.48
C GLY A 578 48.97 -27.99 -45.82
N ASP A 579 49.90 -28.81 -45.33
CA ASP A 579 51.16 -28.32 -44.72
C ASP A 579 52.28 -28.16 -45.78
N ALA A 580 52.37 -29.10 -46.72
CA ALA A 580 53.43 -29.16 -47.74
C ALA A 580 53.42 -27.97 -48.72
N ALA A 581 52.24 -27.41 -49.04
CA ALA A 581 52.10 -26.19 -49.80
C ALA A 581 52.28 -24.93 -48.93
N ARG A 582 51.96 -25.01 -47.63
CA ARG A 582 51.95 -23.88 -46.69
C ARG A 582 53.35 -23.50 -46.22
N VAL A 583 54.17 -24.46 -45.81
CA VAL A 583 55.52 -24.23 -45.25
C VAL A 583 56.45 -23.48 -46.23
N PRO A 584 56.52 -23.80 -47.55
CA PRO A 584 57.33 -23.04 -48.49
C PRO A 584 56.90 -21.58 -48.66
N VAL A 585 55.59 -21.30 -48.62
CA VAL A 585 55.08 -19.92 -48.72
C VAL A 585 55.34 -19.15 -47.42
N LEU A 586 55.29 -19.80 -46.26
CA LEU A 586 55.73 -19.23 -44.98
C LEU A 586 57.24 -18.94 -44.98
N GLN A 587 58.09 -19.87 -45.44
CA GLN A 587 59.54 -19.63 -45.62
C GLN A 587 59.81 -18.40 -46.50
N GLN A 588 59.14 -18.31 -47.66
CA GLN A 588 59.29 -17.18 -48.58
C GLN A 588 58.71 -15.85 -48.05
N THR A 589 57.71 -15.91 -47.16
CA THR A 589 57.14 -14.71 -46.52
C THR A 589 58.04 -14.22 -45.38
N LEU A 590 58.51 -15.14 -44.53
CA LEU A 590 59.41 -14.82 -43.40
C LEU A 590 60.82 -14.41 -43.87
N SER A 591 61.27 -14.82 -45.06
CA SER A 591 62.56 -14.40 -45.64
C SER A 591 62.63 -12.91 -45.98
N GLN A 592 61.48 -12.23 -46.03
CA GLN A 592 61.37 -10.78 -46.28
C GLN A 592 61.61 -9.95 -45.00
N LEU A 593 61.59 -10.57 -43.83
CA LEU A 593 61.87 -9.91 -42.55
C LEU A 593 63.35 -9.51 -42.43
N ARG A 594 63.63 -8.51 -41.60
CA ARG A 594 65.02 -8.11 -41.32
C ARG A 594 65.74 -9.24 -40.56
N LEU A 595 67.04 -9.41 -40.82
CA LEU A 595 67.81 -10.53 -40.25
C LEU A 595 67.84 -10.53 -38.71
N THR A 596 67.70 -9.36 -38.07
CA THR A 596 67.54 -9.24 -36.61
C THR A 596 66.22 -9.85 -36.13
N ASN A 597 65.11 -9.61 -36.83
CA ASN A 597 63.81 -10.20 -36.54
C ASN A 597 63.87 -11.72 -36.71
N ILE A 598 64.44 -12.21 -37.82
CA ILE A 598 64.59 -13.66 -38.08
C ILE A 598 65.44 -14.32 -36.99
N ALA A 599 66.58 -13.73 -36.61
CA ALA A 599 67.46 -14.28 -35.58
C ALA A 599 66.84 -14.22 -34.17
N SER A 600 66.07 -13.18 -33.86
CA SER A 600 65.37 -13.06 -32.56
C SER A 600 64.19 -14.03 -32.47
N LEU A 601 63.46 -14.23 -33.57
CA LEU A 601 62.39 -15.23 -33.66
C LEU A 601 62.96 -16.65 -33.58
N ASP A 602 64.06 -16.95 -34.29
CA ASP A 602 64.80 -18.22 -34.17
C ASP A 602 65.24 -18.46 -32.73
N ALA A 603 65.82 -17.48 -32.04
CA ALA A 603 66.22 -17.61 -30.63
C ALA A 603 65.03 -17.97 -29.71
N CYS A 604 63.90 -17.26 -29.83
CA CYS A 604 62.69 -17.57 -29.07
C CYS A 604 62.11 -18.95 -29.43
N MET A 605 61.99 -19.29 -30.72
CA MET A 605 61.42 -20.57 -31.15
C MET A 605 62.30 -21.76 -30.74
N ASN A 606 63.63 -21.66 -30.80
CA ASN A 606 64.53 -22.73 -30.30
C ASN A 606 64.33 -22.99 -28.79
N HIS A 607 64.08 -21.95 -27.98
CA HIS A 607 63.78 -22.09 -26.56
C HIS A 607 62.41 -22.75 -26.33
N PHE A 608 61.37 -22.31 -27.05
CA PHE A 608 60.03 -22.90 -26.90
C PHE A 608 59.94 -24.34 -27.40
N THR A 609 60.53 -24.69 -28.55
CA THR A 609 60.55 -26.10 -28.99
C THR A 609 61.36 -26.94 -28.02
N ARG A 610 62.56 -26.50 -27.60
CA ARG A 610 63.35 -27.19 -26.57
C ARG A 610 62.54 -27.44 -25.29
N LEU A 611 61.77 -26.47 -24.82
CA LEU A 611 60.94 -26.63 -23.63
C LEU A 611 59.83 -27.68 -23.87
N ILE A 612 59.16 -27.65 -25.02
CA ILE A 612 58.15 -28.64 -25.42
C ILE A 612 58.76 -30.04 -25.52
N ASP A 613 59.90 -30.18 -26.18
CA ASP A 613 60.62 -31.44 -26.41
C ASP A 613 61.11 -32.05 -25.09
N LEU A 614 61.77 -31.26 -24.23
CA LEU A 614 62.30 -31.71 -22.94
C LEU A 614 61.22 -32.07 -21.93
N THR A 615 60.07 -31.38 -21.95
CA THR A 615 58.94 -31.66 -21.05
C THR A 615 57.92 -32.63 -21.64
N SER A 616 58.17 -33.16 -22.86
CA SER A 616 57.26 -34.03 -23.63
C SER A 616 55.81 -33.50 -23.65
N ALA A 617 55.66 -32.19 -23.89
CA ALA A 617 54.44 -31.48 -23.55
C ALA A 617 53.24 -31.88 -24.43
N ASP A 618 52.06 -31.94 -23.81
CA ASP A 618 50.81 -32.26 -24.45
C ASP A 618 50.25 -31.15 -25.36
N GLU A 619 49.32 -31.54 -26.22
CA GLU A 619 48.66 -30.67 -27.20
C GLU A 619 47.83 -29.53 -26.55
N GLU A 620 47.31 -29.71 -25.33
CA GLU A 620 46.58 -28.65 -24.62
C GLU A 620 47.55 -27.57 -24.11
N TYR A 621 48.70 -27.97 -23.58
CA TYR A 621 49.80 -27.06 -23.25
C TYR A 621 50.29 -26.30 -24.50
N ILE A 622 50.52 -27.00 -25.62
CA ILE A 622 50.98 -26.38 -26.87
C ILE A 622 49.95 -25.35 -27.36
N ALA A 623 48.64 -25.66 -27.29
CA ALA A 623 47.57 -24.72 -27.64
C ALA A 623 47.51 -23.49 -26.71
N LYS A 624 47.64 -23.68 -25.39
CA LYS A 624 47.71 -22.58 -24.41
C LYS A 624 48.94 -21.69 -24.63
N LEU A 625 50.11 -22.29 -24.81
CA LEU A 625 51.38 -21.58 -25.04
C LEU A 625 51.35 -20.79 -26.34
N ALA A 626 50.91 -21.41 -27.45
CA ALA A 626 50.78 -20.73 -28.73
C ALA A 626 49.77 -19.58 -28.68
N THR A 627 48.70 -19.70 -27.88
CA THR A 627 47.72 -18.62 -27.66
C THR A 627 48.33 -17.46 -26.87
N SER A 628 49.09 -17.73 -25.79
CA SER A 628 49.75 -16.70 -24.99
C SER A 628 50.85 -15.94 -25.77
N LEU A 629 51.54 -16.62 -26.70
CA LEU A 629 52.62 -16.04 -27.48
C LEU A 629 52.18 -15.40 -28.80
N ALA A 630 50.99 -15.70 -29.33
CA ALA A 630 50.52 -15.15 -30.60
C ALA A 630 50.61 -13.60 -30.68
N PRO A 631 50.17 -12.83 -29.66
CA PRO A 631 50.28 -11.36 -29.69
C PRO A 631 51.72 -10.83 -29.62
N CYS A 632 52.66 -11.63 -29.10
CA CYS A 632 54.09 -11.28 -29.06
C CYS A 632 54.77 -11.51 -30.43
N VAL A 633 54.25 -12.44 -31.24
CA VAL A 633 54.86 -12.87 -32.50
C VAL A 633 54.33 -12.10 -33.71
N LEU A 634 53.00 -11.95 -33.84
CA LEU A 634 52.35 -11.28 -34.97
C LEU A 634 51.14 -10.46 -34.51
N ARG A 635 51.07 -9.19 -34.93
CA ARG A 635 49.92 -8.30 -34.69
C ARG A 635 49.43 -7.65 -36.00
N PRO A 636 48.13 -7.37 -36.14
CA PRO A 636 47.62 -6.53 -37.24
C PRO A 636 48.10 -5.09 -37.05
N ARG A 637 48.24 -4.34 -38.15
CA ARG A 637 48.65 -2.92 -38.12
C ARG A 637 47.66 -2.02 -37.37
N SER A 638 46.38 -2.38 -37.39
CA SER A 638 45.29 -1.66 -36.76
C SER A 638 44.26 -2.68 -36.26
N GLU A 639 43.93 -2.63 -34.98
CA GLU A 639 42.93 -3.51 -34.39
C GLU A 639 41.53 -3.11 -34.85
N THR A 640 40.78 -4.08 -35.36
CA THR A 640 39.39 -4.00 -35.81
C THR A 640 38.64 -5.25 -35.36
N SER A 641 37.30 -5.19 -35.27
CA SER A 641 36.47 -6.33 -34.83
C SER A 641 36.76 -7.62 -35.61
N LEU A 642 36.93 -7.51 -36.94
CA LEU A 642 37.28 -8.64 -37.80
C LEU A 642 38.64 -9.24 -37.44
N THR A 643 39.69 -8.42 -37.34
CA THR A 643 41.04 -8.89 -36.95
C THR A 643 41.11 -9.42 -35.50
N MET A 644 40.11 -9.12 -34.67
CA MET A 644 39.99 -9.62 -33.29
C MET A 644 39.36 -11.03 -33.21
N GLU A 645 38.77 -11.53 -34.29
CA GLU A 645 38.23 -12.90 -34.40
C GLU A 645 39.23 -13.85 -35.10
N GLU A 646 40.23 -13.28 -35.78
CA GLU A 646 41.19 -13.97 -36.64
C GLU A 646 42.24 -14.77 -35.85
N LYS A 647 42.16 -16.11 -35.94
CA LYS A 647 43.11 -17.04 -35.29
C LYS A 647 44.43 -17.23 -36.06
N HIS A 648 44.81 -16.28 -36.92
CA HIS A 648 45.98 -16.41 -37.81
C HIS A 648 47.32 -16.35 -37.06
N ALA A 649 47.47 -15.45 -36.08
CA ALA A 649 48.69 -15.37 -35.27
C ALA A 649 48.90 -16.67 -34.44
N TYR A 650 47.82 -17.26 -33.92
CA TYR A 650 47.85 -18.57 -33.25
C TYR A 650 48.30 -19.69 -34.20
N ARG A 651 47.71 -19.78 -35.41
CA ARG A 651 48.13 -20.76 -36.44
C ARG A 651 49.60 -20.61 -36.82
N LEU A 652 50.10 -19.37 -36.93
CA LEU A 652 51.51 -19.11 -37.20
C LEU A 652 52.44 -19.63 -36.11
N VAL A 653 52.13 -19.38 -34.83
CA VAL A 653 52.97 -19.87 -33.73
C VAL A 653 52.98 -21.41 -33.69
N ARG A 654 51.85 -22.07 -33.99
CA ARG A 654 51.83 -23.54 -34.14
C ARG A 654 52.75 -24.04 -35.25
N ASP A 655 52.65 -23.47 -36.46
CA ASP A 655 53.51 -23.87 -37.58
C ASP A 655 55.00 -23.60 -37.29
N LEU A 656 55.31 -22.51 -36.57
CA LEU A 656 56.66 -22.20 -36.11
C LEU A 656 57.20 -23.16 -35.05
N PHE A 657 56.34 -23.83 -34.28
CA PHE A 657 56.73 -24.95 -33.41
C PHE A 657 56.90 -26.25 -34.24
N THR A 658 55.85 -26.71 -34.93
CA THR A 658 55.83 -28.01 -35.63
C THR A 658 56.85 -28.11 -36.76
N HIS A 659 57.11 -27.03 -37.49
CA HIS A 659 57.99 -27.01 -38.66
C HIS A 659 59.27 -26.18 -38.43
N LYS A 660 59.61 -25.91 -37.17
CA LYS A 660 60.75 -25.11 -36.71
C LYS A 660 62.03 -25.33 -37.54
N ASP A 661 62.55 -26.56 -37.60
CA ASP A 661 63.82 -26.80 -38.31
C ASP A 661 63.69 -26.71 -39.84
N SER A 662 62.52 -27.03 -40.41
CA SER A 662 62.27 -26.81 -41.84
C SER A 662 62.26 -25.31 -42.17
N ILE A 663 61.55 -24.50 -41.39
CA ILE A 663 61.43 -23.05 -41.59
C ILE A 663 62.77 -22.36 -41.36
N PHE A 664 63.41 -22.56 -40.20
CA PHE A 664 64.60 -21.78 -39.84
C PHE A 664 65.87 -22.21 -40.55
N ASN A 665 66.05 -23.48 -40.95
CA ASN A 665 67.19 -23.86 -41.78
C ASN A 665 67.11 -23.29 -43.20
N GLU A 666 65.89 -23.20 -43.77
CA GLU A 666 65.69 -22.50 -45.04
C GLU A 666 65.94 -20.99 -44.91
N LEU A 667 65.39 -20.33 -43.88
CA LEU A 667 65.64 -18.91 -43.63
C LEU A 667 67.14 -18.62 -43.43
N LYS A 668 67.88 -19.51 -42.76
CA LYS A 668 69.34 -19.42 -42.64
C LYS A 668 70.01 -19.49 -44.02
N ARG A 669 69.66 -20.47 -44.87
CA ARG A 669 70.16 -20.61 -46.25
C ARG A 669 69.85 -19.41 -47.14
N LEU A 670 68.60 -18.93 -47.15
CA LEU A 670 68.19 -17.76 -47.92
C LEU A 670 68.88 -16.48 -47.43
N SER A 671 69.07 -16.32 -46.11
CA SER A 671 69.77 -15.16 -45.55
C SER A 671 71.25 -15.10 -45.94
N THR A 672 71.95 -16.25 -46.00
CA THR A 672 73.35 -16.29 -46.44
C THR A 672 73.47 -16.04 -47.93
N MET A 673 72.63 -16.65 -48.78
CA MET A 673 72.62 -16.39 -50.23
C MET A 673 72.30 -14.92 -50.57
N ASN A 674 71.34 -14.31 -49.88
CA ASN A 674 71.04 -12.89 -50.07
C ASN A 674 72.13 -11.95 -49.53
N SER A 675 73.04 -12.43 -48.68
CA SER A 675 74.18 -11.64 -48.17
C SER A 675 75.38 -11.66 -49.11
N THR A 676 75.64 -12.76 -49.82
CA THR A 676 76.86 -12.95 -50.62
C THR A 676 76.83 -12.27 -51.99
N GLY A 677 75.66 -11.84 -52.48
CA GLY A 677 75.54 -11.10 -53.74
C GLY A 677 76.01 -9.63 -53.71
N SER A 678 76.31 -9.07 -52.53
CA SER A 678 76.43 -7.60 -52.33
C SER A 678 77.86 -7.03 -52.44
N VAL A 679 78.60 -7.41 -53.49
CA VAL A 679 79.99 -6.93 -53.71
C VAL A 679 80.19 -6.16 -55.04
N LYS A 680 79.20 -6.14 -55.93
CA LYS A 680 79.16 -5.22 -57.08
C LYS A 680 77.88 -4.40 -57.07
N GLY A 681 78.03 -3.10 -57.27
CA GLY A 681 76.97 -2.12 -57.01
C GLY A 681 75.80 -2.23 -57.97
N ASN A 682 74.58 -2.32 -57.41
CA ASN A 682 73.34 -2.08 -58.12
C ASN A 682 72.38 -1.34 -57.18
N GLN A 683 71.92 -0.14 -57.56
CA GLN A 683 71.16 0.73 -56.66
C GLN A 683 69.67 0.35 -56.52
N ASN A 684 69.22 -0.69 -57.22
CA ASN A 684 67.83 -1.19 -57.19
C ASN A 684 67.57 -2.23 -56.09
N ARG A 685 67.91 -1.90 -54.84
CA ARG A 685 67.28 -2.55 -53.68
C ARG A 685 66.08 -1.70 -53.27
N PRO A 686 64.84 -2.22 -53.21
CA PRO A 686 63.78 -1.48 -52.53
C PRO A 686 64.25 -1.26 -51.09
N ARG A 687 64.37 0.01 -50.68
CA ARG A 687 64.67 0.32 -49.27
C ARG A 687 63.58 -0.35 -48.43
N ALA A 688 63.98 -1.19 -47.48
CA ALA A 688 63.10 -1.56 -46.39
C ALA A 688 62.71 -0.24 -45.71
N ILE A 689 61.46 0.19 -45.91
CA ILE A 689 60.98 1.48 -45.41
C ILE A 689 61.07 1.41 -43.88
N SER A 690 61.65 2.45 -43.28
CA SER A 690 61.81 2.46 -41.83
C SER A 690 60.44 2.36 -41.16
N THR A 691 60.36 1.51 -40.13
CA THR A 691 59.23 1.41 -39.19
C THR A 691 59.08 2.67 -38.34
N ASP A 692 60.14 3.47 -38.28
CA ASP A 692 60.21 4.80 -37.67
C ASP A 692 59.23 5.80 -38.32
N GLU A 693 58.27 6.26 -37.51
CA GLU A 693 57.26 7.24 -37.90
C GLU A 693 57.81 8.67 -38.03
N SER A 694 59.00 8.97 -37.50
CA SER A 694 59.68 10.26 -37.70
C SER A 694 59.92 10.53 -39.19
N ASN A 695 60.38 9.52 -39.93
CA ASN A 695 60.60 9.60 -41.37
C ASN A 695 59.29 9.78 -42.17
N ARG A 696 58.15 9.28 -41.67
CA ARG A 696 56.84 9.54 -42.29
C ARG A 696 56.46 11.01 -42.18
N LYS A 697 56.67 11.62 -41.02
CA LYS A 697 56.42 13.05 -40.81
C LYS A 697 57.40 13.91 -41.62
N ALA A 698 58.70 13.59 -41.55
CA ALA A 698 59.75 14.26 -42.30
C ALA A 698 59.50 14.22 -43.82
N HIS A 699 59.19 13.06 -44.40
CA HIS A 699 58.90 12.96 -45.84
C HIS A 699 57.56 13.61 -46.25
N MET A 700 56.58 13.72 -45.34
CA MET A 700 55.36 14.48 -45.60
C MET A 700 55.65 15.99 -45.63
N GLU A 701 56.42 16.48 -44.67
CA GLU A 701 56.84 17.87 -44.56
C GLU A 701 57.81 18.27 -45.69
N GLU A 702 58.75 17.40 -46.06
CA GLU A 702 59.64 17.52 -47.21
C GLU A 702 58.85 17.57 -48.53
N ARG A 703 57.85 16.70 -48.70
CA ARG A 703 56.95 16.72 -49.87
C ARG A 703 56.08 17.98 -49.91
N GLN A 704 55.61 18.46 -48.76
CA GLN A 704 54.85 19.71 -48.65
C GLN A 704 55.73 20.93 -48.92
N ARG A 705 56.99 20.92 -48.47
CA ARG A 705 58.01 21.93 -48.74
C ARG A 705 58.39 21.97 -50.21
N ALA A 706 58.61 20.81 -50.84
CA ALA A 706 58.83 20.70 -52.29
C ALA A 706 57.61 21.16 -53.11
N LEU A 707 56.38 20.96 -52.61
CA LEU A 707 55.16 21.50 -53.21
C LEU A 707 55.09 23.03 -53.09
N LEU A 708 55.46 23.60 -51.94
CA LEU A 708 55.54 25.05 -51.72
C LEU A 708 56.63 25.70 -52.58
N GLU A 709 57.82 25.11 -52.62
CA GLU A 709 58.95 25.56 -53.45
C GLU A 709 58.58 25.55 -54.94
N LYS A 710 57.95 24.46 -55.41
CA LYS A 710 57.43 24.34 -56.77
C LYS A 710 56.22 25.23 -57.06
N ALA A 711 55.50 25.72 -56.04
CA ALA A 711 54.47 26.74 -56.17
C ALA A 711 55.03 28.17 -56.20
N THR A 712 56.22 28.41 -55.64
CA THR A 712 56.94 29.70 -55.74
C THR A 712 57.83 29.83 -56.98
N GLY A 713 58.20 28.71 -57.62
CA GLY A 713 59.11 28.66 -58.76
C GLY A 713 58.48 28.97 -60.13
N SER A 714 58.36 30.26 -60.46
CA SER A 714 58.12 30.82 -61.81
C SER A 714 56.70 30.68 -62.44
N ARG A 715 56.44 31.51 -63.47
CA ARG A 715 55.14 31.69 -64.14
C ARG A 715 55.23 31.43 -65.66
N SER A 716 54.58 30.40 -66.19
CA SER A 716 54.32 30.27 -67.64
C SER A 716 53.11 29.40 -68.00
N ARG A 717 51.92 30.03 -67.98
CA ARG A 717 50.68 29.77 -68.75
C ARG A 717 50.69 28.62 -69.79
N ALA A 718 49.82 27.61 -69.62
CA ALA A 718 49.10 26.93 -70.72
C ALA A 718 47.85 26.12 -70.28
N THR A 719 46.72 26.46 -70.89
CA THR A 719 45.51 25.65 -71.22
C THR A 719 45.24 24.27 -70.58
N SER A 720 44.06 24.13 -69.98
CA SER A 720 43.30 22.87 -69.86
C SER A 720 42.30 22.70 -71.04
N PRO A 721 42.06 21.47 -71.53
CA PRO A 721 40.84 21.10 -72.25
C PRO A 721 39.81 20.37 -71.37
N ALA A 722 38.54 20.41 -71.75
CA ALA A 722 37.40 19.79 -71.06
C ALA A 722 36.96 18.45 -71.72
N PRO A 723 36.14 17.59 -71.05
CA PRO A 723 35.84 16.23 -71.53
C PRO A 723 34.63 16.16 -72.49
N SER A 724 34.42 15.00 -73.13
CA SER A 724 33.18 14.68 -73.88
C SER A 724 32.93 13.16 -74.04
N PRO A 725 31.69 12.70 -74.33
CA PRO A 725 31.21 11.37 -73.90
C PRO A 725 30.52 10.50 -74.98
N ARG A 726 30.15 9.25 -74.63
CA ARG A 726 29.02 8.39 -75.12
C ARG A 726 29.24 6.92 -74.65
N ALA A 727 28.29 5.98 -74.66
CA ALA A 727 26.90 5.94 -75.15
C ALA A 727 25.98 5.13 -74.18
N SER A 728 24.70 4.92 -74.53
CA SER A 728 23.69 4.23 -73.71
C SER A 728 22.84 3.22 -74.50
N HIS A 729 22.58 2.02 -73.96
CA HIS A 729 21.40 1.19 -74.24
C HIS A 729 21.01 0.46 -72.92
N ARG A 730 19.80 0.58 -72.35
CA ARG A 730 18.41 0.18 -72.72
C ARG A 730 18.07 -1.26 -72.25
N ARG A 731 16.87 -1.43 -71.67
CA ARG A 731 16.42 -2.59 -70.85
C ARG A 731 15.64 -3.63 -71.66
N ASP A 732 15.52 -4.84 -71.09
CA ASP A 732 14.27 -5.63 -71.10
C ASP A 732 13.96 -6.20 -69.68
N ARG A 733 12.85 -6.95 -69.49
CA ARG A 733 12.20 -7.13 -68.16
C ARG A 733 11.45 -8.47 -67.93
N SER A 734 11.24 -8.82 -66.65
CA SER A 734 10.24 -9.78 -66.09
C SER A 734 10.61 -11.30 -66.19
N VAL A 735 10.12 -12.23 -65.35
CA VAL A 735 9.15 -12.25 -64.22
C VAL A 735 9.67 -13.20 -63.10
N GLY A 736 9.32 -12.97 -61.82
CA GLY A 736 9.36 -14.03 -60.78
C GLY A 736 9.74 -13.58 -59.36
N GLY A 737 9.04 -14.08 -58.33
CA GLY A 737 9.30 -13.86 -56.89
C GLY A 737 8.50 -14.88 -56.04
N PRO A 738 8.38 -14.75 -54.71
CA PRO A 738 8.85 -13.69 -53.79
C PRO A 738 9.85 -14.26 -52.72
N GLU A 739 10.07 -13.79 -51.48
CA GLU A 739 9.57 -12.66 -50.66
C GLU A 739 10.60 -12.27 -49.55
N THR A 740 10.37 -11.13 -48.89
CA THR A 740 10.81 -10.69 -47.55
C THR A 740 12.21 -10.10 -47.31
N ARG A 741 12.15 -8.94 -46.61
CA ARG A 741 13.06 -8.36 -45.61
C ARG A 741 14.30 -7.52 -46.01
N PHE A 742 14.11 -6.22 -45.70
CA PHE A 742 15.06 -5.19 -45.25
C PHE A 742 15.98 -4.46 -46.25
N PRO A 743 15.90 -3.10 -46.33
CA PRO A 743 16.88 -2.28 -47.03
C PRO A 743 18.01 -1.81 -46.11
N ILE A 744 19.26 -1.90 -46.58
CA ILE A 744 20.40 -1.23 -45.95
C ILE A 744 20.45 0.20 -46.47
N SER A 745 20.40 1.19 -45.56
CA SER A 745 20.54 2.61 -45.91
C SER A 745 21.88 3.15 -45.40
N THR A 746 22.69 3.70 -46.30
CA THR A 746 24.05 4.17 -46.02
C THR A 746 24.09 5.67 -45.72
N THR A 747 24.49 6.06 -44.51
CA THR A 747 24.85 7.46 -44.22
C THR A 747 26.07 7.56 -43.29
N LEU A 748 27.26 7.73 -43.88
CA LEU A 748 28.39 8.40 -43.25
C LEU A 748 28.75 9.63 -44.10
N SER A 749 28.71 10.81 -43.49
CA SER A 749 29.15 12.07 -44.09
C SER A 749 29.94 12.87 -43.05
N SER A 750 31.20 13.18 -43.34
CA SER A 750 32.07 13.93 -42.43
C SER A 750 31.77 15.43 -42.43
N PRO A 751 31.98 16.15 -41.31
CA PRO A 751 31.82 17.60 -41.26
C PRO A 751 33.01 18.31 -41.90
N THR A 752 32.75 19.23 -42.84
CA THR A 752 33.73 20.21 -43.33
C THR A 752 33.54 21.56 -42.65
N SER A 753 34.63 22.27 -42.42
CA SER A 753 34.63 23.57 -41.73
C SER A 753 34.68 24.74 -42.73
N GLU A 754 33.79 25.72 -42.55
CA GLU A 754 33.88 27.05 -43.14
C GLU A 754 33.60 28.10 -42.04
N HIS A 755 34.10 29.32 -42.23
CA HIS A 755 34.29 30.27 -41.12
C HIS A 755 34.13 31.73 -41.58
N ARG A 756 33.15 32.48 -41.05
CA ARG A 756 33.14 33.97 -41.11
C ARG A 756 32.12 34.68 -40.19
N LYS A 757 32.69 35.50 -39.28
CA LYS A 757 32.23 36.83 -38.81
C LYS A 757 30.89 36.93 -38.04
N ARG A 758 30.97 37.20 -36.72
CA ARG A 758 30.72 38.51 -36.02
C ARG A 758 29.22 38.82 -35.81
N THR A 759 28.75 39.36 -34.68
CA THR A 759 29.32 40.44 -33.84
C THR A 759 29.17 40.23 -32.31
N SER A 760 29.74 41.16 -31.55
CA SER A 760 29.93 41.25 -30.09
C SER A 760 28.68 41.37 -29.21
N LEU A 761 28.75 40.84 -27.97
CA LEU A 761 28.81 41.62 -26.71
C LEU A 761 29.07 40.66 -25.50
N GLY A 762 29.54 41.19 -24.38
CA GLY A 762 29.70 40.48 -23.09
C GLY A 762 29.17 41.35 -21.92
N PRO A 763 29.54 41.12 -20.64
CA PRO A 763 30.45 40.11 -20.09
C PRO A 763 29.88 39.32 -18.87
N ASN A 764 30.57 38.25 -18.43
CA ASN A 764 31.06 38.04 -17.04
C ASN A 764 31.58 36.61 -16.79
N LEU A 765 32.44 36.48 -15.76
CA LEU A 765 33.08 35.23 -15.30
C LEU A 765 32.55 34.86 -13.90
N PRO A 766 32.67 33.60 -13.43
CA PRO A 766 33.93 33.18 -12.81
C PRO A 766 34.40 31.76 -13.19
N LYS A 767 35.62 31.42 -12.74
CA LYS A 767 36.29 30.13 -12.99
C LYS A 767 35.77 29.03 -12.06
N ARG A 768 35.83 27.77 -12.52
CA ARG A 768 35.88 26.59 -11.63
C ARG A 768 37.29 26.45 -11.05
N THR A 769 37.39 26.16 -9.76
CA THR A 769 38.63 25.78 -9.07
C THR A 769 38.88 24.27 -9.17
N SER A 770 40.16 23.88 -9.12
CA SER A 770 40.55 22.48 -8.90
C SER A 770 40.31 22.11 -7.43
N LEU A 771 40.18 20.81 -7.14
CA LEU A 771 40.12 20.29 -5.77
C LEU A 771 41.48 19.69 -5.41
N GLU A 772 42.21 20.36 -4.52
CA GLU A 772 43.44 19.84 -3.91
C GLU A 772 43.11 19.23 -2.55
N VAL A 773 43.87 18.21 -2.14
CA VAL A 773 43.78 17.57 -0.82
C VAL A 773 45.19 17.57 -0.20
N PRO A 774 45.42 18.24 0.95
CA PRO A 774 46.73 18.28 1.61
C PRO A 774 47.19 16.92 2.19
N ALA A 775 48.45 16.86 2.60
CA ALA A 775 49.14 15.67 3.10
C ALA A 775 49.70 15.86 4.54
N GLU A 776 50.58 14.95 4.96
CA GLU A 776 51.37 14.92 6.23
C GLU A 776 50.62 14.41 7.48
N SER A 777 51.21 13.57 8.37
CA SER A 777 52.50 12.83 8.31
C SER A 777 52.62 11.67 9.33
N ASP A 778 53.37 10.63 8.93
CA ASP A 778 54.30 9.78 9.72
C ASP A 778 53.90 8.72 10.79
N ASN A 779 54.55 7.54 10.64
CA ASN A 779 55.04 6.57 11.65
C ASN A 779 54.03 5.75 12.50
N THR A 780 54.09 4.40 12.64
CA THR A 780 55.18 3.40 12.44
C THR A 780 54.71 1.96 12.11
N SER A 781 55.58 1.17 11.45
CA SER A 781 55.86 -0.28 11.66
C SER A 781 54.83 -1.41 11.44
N SER A 782 54.93 -2.01 10.23
CA SER A 782 55.17 -3.46 9.95
C SER A 782 54.15 -4.58 10.24
N MET A 783 54.12 -5.54 9.29
CA MET A 783 53.42 -6.84 9.26
C MET A 783 51.87 -6.78 9.21
N GLY A 784 51.19 -7.57 8.36
CA GLY A 784 51.65 -8.42 7.26
C GLY A 784 50.46 -9.02 6.51
N LEU A 785 50.47 -9.04 5.18
CA LEU A 785 49.34 -9.48 4.35
C LEU A 785 49.72 -10.66 3.46
N SER A 786 48.92 -11.73 3.53
CA SER A 786 48.96 -12.87 2.61
C SER A 786 47.55 -13.17 2.10
N HIS A 787 47.39 -13.22 0.77
CA HIS A 787 46.18 -13.71 0.11
C HIS A 787 45.94 -15.19 0.44
N PRO A 788 44.69 -15.64 0.27
CA PRO A 788 44.47 -16.82 -0.57
C PRO A 788 43.60 -16.50 -1.79
N ALA A 789 43.56 -17.42 -2.75
CA ALA A 789 42.70 -17.41 -3.91
C ALA A 789 41.68 -18.56 -3.83
N ASP A 790 40.73 -18.59 -4.77
CA ASP A 790 39.91 -19.76 -5.06
C ASP A 790 40.81 -20.96 -5.46
N GLY A 791 40.43 -22.22 -5.26
CA GLY A 791 39.22 -22.75 -4.63
C GLY A 791 38.80 -24.06 -5.30
N ASN A 792 38.71 -25.16 -4.55
CA ASN A 792 38.07 -26.39 -5.03
C ASN A 792 37.45 -27.18 -3.87
N PHE A 793 36.33 -27.84 -4.13
CA PHE A 793 35.51 -28.50 -3.10
C PHE A 793 35.97 -29.92 -2.79
N ILE A 794 36.03 -30.25 -1.49
CA ILE A 794 35.90 -31.63 -0.99
C ILE A 794 34.88 -31.60 0.15
N MET A 795 33.80 -32.38 0.03
CA MET A 795 32.83 -32.55 1.11
C MET A 795 32.25 -33.99 1.14
N ASN A 796 32.90 -34.87 1.90
CA ASN A 796 32.15 -35.88 2.67
C ASN A 796 31.38 -35.11 3.76
N GLY A 797 30.18 -35.43 4.22
CA GLY A 797 29.24 -36.54 4.06
C GLY A 797 28.02 -36.18 4.95
N ILE A 798 26.98 -36.97 5.14
CA ILE A 798 26.78 -38.42 4.97
C ILE A 798 25.39 -38.63 4.33
N SER A 799 25.29 -39.58 3.40
CA SER A 799 24.03 -39.92 2.73
C SER A 799 23.10 -40.76 3.62
N ALA A 800 21.79 -40.50 3.54
CA ALA A 800 20.79 -41.43 4.06
C ALA A 800 20.64 -42.66 3.15
N MET A 801 20.43 -43.85 3.73
CA MET A 801 20.17 -45.09 2.99
C MET A 801 18.78 -45.67 3.27
N THR A 802 18.04 -45.91 2.21
CA THR A 802 16.96 -46.90 2.09
C THR A 802 17.51 -48.33 2.17
N ALA A 803 16.79 -49.38 2.54
CA ALA A 803 15.46 -49.54 3.17
C ALA A 803 15.30 -51.03 3.59
N SER A 804 14.25 -51.37 4.36
CA SER A 804 13.41 -52.59 4.23
C SER A 804 12.78 -53.05 5.55
N ALA A 805 11.52 -53.46 5.49
CA ALA A 805 10.85 -54.41 6.39
C ALA A 805 9.58 -54.93 5.69
N ALA A 806 9.12 -56.14 6.00
CA ALA A 806 8.00 -56.80 5.31
C ALA A 806 6.66 -56.67 6.06
N ALA A 807 5.57 -57.14 5.41
CA ALA A 807 4.20 -56.98 5.90
C ALA A 807 3.73 -58.11 6.84
N ALA A 808 2.92 -57.75 7.84
CA ALA A 808 1.87 -58.58 8.46
C ALA A 808 0.96 -57.73 9.37
N ALA A 809 -0.21 -58.26 9.73
CA ALA A 809 -1.19 -57.67 10.67
C ALA A 809 -1.84 -58.83 11.48
N PRO A 810 -2.87 -58.63 12.34
CA PRO A 810 -3.20 -57.50 13.24
C PRO A 810 -3.36 -57.95 14.73
N ALA A 811 -3.54 -57.02 15.68
CA ALA A 811 -4.04 -57.32 17.04
C ALA A 811 -4.76 -56.12 17.71
N THR A 812 -5.59 -56.38 18.71
CA THR A 812 -6.57 -55.45 19.35
C THR A 812 -6.20 -55.11 20.83
N PRO A 813 -6.89 -54.16 21.52
CA PRO A 813 -6.39 -53.49 22.74
C PRO A 813 -6.78 -54.20 24.07
N PRO A 814 -6.47 -53.60 25.24
CA PRO A 814 -7.56 -52.88 25.93
C PRO A 814 -7.21 -51.57 26.69
N GLN A 815 -8.30 -50.88 27.02
CA GLN A 815 -8.56 -49.80 28.00
C GLN A 815 -8.42 -50.25 29.49
N PRO A 816 -8.75 -49.43 30.54
CA PRO A 816 -8.76 -47.96 30.71
C PRO A 816 -8.25 -47.50 32.13
N ALA A 817 -8.60 -46.25 32.51
CA ALA A 817 -8.94 -45.78 33.88
C ALA A 817 -7.80 -45.41 34.88
N ALA A 818 -8.03 -44.58 35.92
CA ALA A 818 -8.95 -43.44 36.13
C ALA A 818 -8.65 -42.78 37.51
N ALA A 819 -9.09 -41.52 37.72
CA ALA A 819 -9.33 -40.90 39.04
C ALA A 819 -8.10 -40.68 39.98
N ALA A 820 -8.14 -39.83 41.02
CA ALA A 820 -8.90 -38.58 41.22
C ALA A 820 -8.33 -37.72 42.37
N ALA A 821 -8.35 -36.40 42.16
CA ALA A 821 -8.80 -35.34 43.10
C ALA A 821 -8.14 -35.08 44.48
N THR A 822 -8.58 -33.95 45.08
CA THR A 822 -8.36 -33.43 46.45
C THR A 822 -6.99 -32.80 46.77
N ALA A 823 -6.86 -31.84 47.70
CA ALA A 823 -7.74 -30.72 48.10
C ALA A 823 -6.97 -29.74 49.05
N ALA A 824 -7.29 -28.44 48.98
CA ALA A 824 -7.18 -27.39 50.03
C ALA A 824 -5.90 -27.22 50.91
N ASP A 825 -5.22 -26.07 50.76
CA ASP A 825 -5.03 -24.96 51.77
C ASP A 825 -4.60 -25.23 53.24
N PRO A 826 -4.13 -24.21 54.03
CA PRO A 826 -3.54 -22.89 53.68
C PRO A 826 -2.34 -22.42 54.58
N GLN A 827 -1.81 -21.19 54.33
CA GLN A 827 -1.14 -20.27 55.30
C GLN A 827 0.28 -20.65 55.86
N LEU A 828 1.16 -19.77 56.40
CA LEU A 828 1.15 -18.33 56.77
C LEU A 828 2.60 -17.72 56.87
N THR A 829 2.75 -16.38 56.88
CA THR A 829 3.86 -15.52 57.44
C THR A 829 5.30 -15.52 56.84
N LYS A 830 6.14 -14.44 56.90
CA LYS A 830 6.00 -12.95 57.14
C LYS A 830 7.38 -12.22 56.96
N ILE A 831 7.37 -10.86 56.95
CA ILE A 831 8.52 -9.89 57.04
C ILE A 831 9.27 -9.67 55.70
N GLY A 832 9.61 -8.46 55.22
CA GLY A 832 9.43 -7.08 55.74
C GLY A 832 10.46 -6.08 55.12
N GLU A 833 10.53 -4.74 55.33
CA GLU A 833 9.66 -3.66 55.89
C GLU A 833 10.12 -2.26 55.33
N GLN A 834 9.35 -1.17 55.55
CA GLN A 834 9.63 0.28 55.26
C GLN A 834 9.80 0.74 53.78
N GLU A 835 9.47 1.97 53.33
CA GLU A 835 8.62 3.13 53.75
C GLU A 835 8.31 3.90 52.43
N GLY A 836 7.23 4.64 52.15
CA GLY A 836 6.32 5.54 52.88
C GLY A 836 6.17 6.83 52.03
N MET A 837 5.06 7.57 51.92
CA MET A 837 3.69 7.45 52.47
C MET A 837 2.71 8.42 51.72
N ILE A 838 1.38 8.32 51.97
CA ILE A 838 0.28 9.28 51.64
C ILE A 838 -0.24 9.18 50.17
N GLU A 839 -1.44 8.64 49.79
CA GLU A 839 -2.83 8.57 50.34
C GLU A 839 -3.61 9.91 50.34
N LYS A 840 -4.93 10.05 50.06
CA LYS A 840 -6.04 9.13 49.74
C LYS A 840 -7.26 9.92 49.17
N ARG A 841 -8.28 9.19 48.68
CA ARG A 841 -9.75 9.48 48.76
C ARG A 841 -10.46 10.52 47.84
N ASN A 842 -11.38 9.96 47.06
CA ASN A 842 -12.84 10.23 46.96
C ASN A 842 -13.46 11.53 46.37
N SER A 843 -14.46 11.23 45.51
CA SER A 843 -15.84 11.78 45.48
C SER A 843 -16.19 13.09 44.74
N LEU A 844 -17.23 12.95 43.90
CA LEU A 844 -18.36 13.85 43.63
C LEU A 844 -18.09 15.34 43.35
N GLY A 845 -18.34 15.76 42.11
CA GLY A 845 -18.47 17.17 41.71
C GLY A 845 -19.33 17.35 40.46
N ARG A 846 -20.65 17.57 40.63
CA ARG A 846 -21.62 17.74 39.52
C ARG A 846 -22.28 19.11 39.56
N SER A 847 -21.90 20.02 38.64
CA SER A 847 -22.63 21.22 38.20
C SER A 847 -21.82 21.94 37.11
N GLY A 848 -22.39 22.69 36.17
CA GLY A 848 -23.81 22.96 35.89
C GLY A 848 -23.94 23.76 34.58
N ALA A 849 -25.09 23.68 33.89
CA ALA A 849 -25.24 24.22 32.53
C ALA A 849 -25.64 25.70 32.48
N ARG A 850 -25.36 26.37 31.35
CA ARG A 850 -26.08 27.56 30.86
C ARG A 850 -26.46 27.39 29.39
N PHE A 851 -27.72 27.70 29.08
CA PHE A 851 -28.29 27.76 27.73
C PHE A 851 -28.81 29.18 27.47
N SER A 852 -28.68 29.68 26.23
CA SER A 852 -29.61 30.68 25.68
C SER A 852 -29.37 30.89 24.17
N SER A 853 -30.45 30.89 23.38
CA SER A 853 -30.52 31.27 21.95
C SER A 853 -29.75 30.39 20.93
N GLY A 854 -30.34 29.86 19.85
CA GLY A 854 -31.77 29.72 19.54
C GLY A 854 -32.26 30.31 18.20
N ARG A 855 -31.73 29.89 17.05
CA ARG A 855 -32.49 29.90 15.78
C ARG A 855 -32.02 28.83 14.78
N ARG A 856 -32.96 28.30 13.99
CA ARG A 856 -32.74 27.35 12.88
C ARG A 856 -33.12 28.06 11.57
N VAL A 857 -32.28 27.97 10.53
CA VAL A 857 -32.59 28.40 9.16
C VAL A 857 -31.98 27.39 8.17
N THR A 858 -32.77 26.96 7.19
CA THR A 858 -32.40 26.06 6.09
C THR A 858 -32.09 26.87 4.80
N PRO A 859 -31.41 26.29 3.79
CA PRO A 859 -30.69 27.09 2.79
C PRO A 859 -31.57 27.80 1.76
N ALA A 860 -31.03 28.88 1.20
CA ALA A 860 -31.64 29.64 0.09
C ALA A 860 -31.28 29.02 -1.29
N SER A 861 -32.14 29.25 -2.28
CA SER A 861 -32.01 28.74 -3.65
C SER A 861 -31.96 29.88 -4.68
N ALA A 862 -31.22 29.68 -5.76
CA ALA A 862 -31.31 30.42 -7.03
C ALA A 862 -30.98 29.41 -8.16
N ALA A 863 -31.94 29.01 -9.01
CA ALA A 863 -32.43 29.75 -10.18
C ALA A 863 -31.29 29.98 -11.22
N ALA A 864 -31.04 29.12 -12.22
CA ALA A 864 -31.87 28.49 -13.26
C ALA A 864 -32.22 29.37 -14.49
N ARG A 865 -31.82 28.91 -15.69
CA ARG A 865 -32.23 29.29 -17.08
C ARG A 865 -31.72 28.16 -18.02
N THR A 866 -32.51 27.26 -18.63
CA THR A 866 -33.57 27.36 -19.68
C THR A 866 -33.08 27.41 -21.14
N ALA A 867 -33.17 26.28 -21.87
CA ALA A 867 -33.36 26.15 -23.34
C ALA A 867 -33.77 24.68 -23.67
N THR A 868 -34.48 24.42 -24.79
CA THR A 868 -35.12 23.11 -25.08
C THR A 868 -34.93 22.60 -26.56
N PRO A 869 -35.79 21.77 -27.23
CA PRO A 869 -35.39 20.65 -28.13
C PRO A 869 -35.59 21.02 -29.64
N PRO A 870 -35.77 20.14 -30.68
CA PRO A 870 -35.92 18.66 -30.82
C PRO A 870 -35.00 18.08 -31.97
N PRO A 871 -35.26 17.00 -32.76
CA PRO A 871 -36.31 15.95 -32.77
C PRO A 871 -35.86 14.47 -33.01
N HIS A 872 -36.86 13.57 -33.11
CA HIS A 872 -36.78 12.14 -33.45
C HIS A 872 -36.42 11.81 -34.92
N HIS A 873 -36.04 10.55 -35.17
CA HIS A 873 -36.57 9.76 -36.30
C HIS A 873 -36.78 8.27 -35.94
N GLN A 874 -37.61 7.57 -36.71
CA GLN A 874 -37.93 6.13 -36.56
C GLN A 874 -37.65 5.36 -37.87
N HIS A 875 -37.26 4.09 -37.77
CA HIS A 875 -37.54 2.96 -38.68
C HIS A 875 -37.23 1.66 -37.89
N THR A 876 -38.14 0.71 -37.62
CA THR A 876 -38.91 -0.20 -38.50
C THR A 876 -38.04 -1.14 -39.35
N GLY A 877 -38.00 -2.42 -38.98
CA GLY A 877 -37.40 -3.50 -39.77
C GLY A 877 -37.74 -4.85 -39.12
N SER A 878 -38.34 -5.77 -39.88
CA SER A 878 -39.03 -6.96 -39.34
C SER A 878 -38.61 -8.27 -39.99
N GLY A 879 -38.57 -9.33 -39.16
CA GLY A 879 -38.60 -10.74 -39.57
C GLY A 879 -37.28 -11.49 -39.41
N SER A 880 -37.23 -12.83 -39.39
CA SER A 880 -38.23 -13.86 -39.04
C SER A 880 -37.68 -15.21 -39.50
N GLN A 881 -37.61 -16.22 -38.62
CA GLN A 881 -37.40 -17.66 -38.93
C GLN A 881 -36.07 -18.02 -39.66
N SER A 882 -35.34 -19.03 -39.21
CA SER A 882 -35.72 -20.43 -39.48
C SER A 882 -34.88 -21.42 -38.66
N GLN A 883 -35.30 -22.69 -38.64
CA GLN A 883 -34.65 -23.79 -37.94
C GLN A 883 -33.75 -24.59 -38.89
N THR A 884 -32.70 -25.22 -38.35
CA THR A 884 -32.19 -26.49 -38.91
C THR A 884 -31.73 -27.42 -37.79
N GLN A 885 -32.16 -28.68 -37.83
CA GLN A 885 -31.61 -29.78 -37.02
C GLN A 885 -30.59 -30.58 -37.84
N GLN A 886 -29.61 -31.21 -37.19
CA GLN A 886 -29.17 -32.56 -37.54
C GLN A 886 -28.49 -33.24 -36.32
N GLN A 887 -28.33 -34.56 -36.38
CA GLN A 887 -28.06 -35.41 -35.20
C GLN A 887 -26.77 -36.24 -35.29
N GLN A 888 -26.45 -36.89 -34.16
CA GLN A 888 -25.65 -38.13 -33.99
C GLN A 888 -24.11 -37.99 -34.04
N GLN A 889 -23.33 -38.91 -33.46
CA GLN A 889 -23.73 -40.19 -32.81
C GLN A 889 -23.24 -40.33 -31.34
N GLN A 890 -22.37 -41.30 -31.02
CA GLN A 890 -21.93 -41.65 -29.66
C GLN A 890 -20.45 -42.09 -29.64
N GLN A 891 -19.74 -41.85 -28.53
CA GLN A 891 -18.96 -42.90 -27.84
C GLN A 891 -18.57 -42.49 -26.42
N GLU A 892 -18.37 -43.47 -25.54
CA GLU A 892 -18.08 -43.29 -24.11
C GLU A 892 -16.59 -43.50 -23.79
N ARG A 893 -16.03 -42.72 -22.83
CA ARG A 893 -15.37 -43.25 -21.60
C ARG A 893 -14.66 -42.16 -20.78
N GLY A 894 -14.74 -42.30 -19.46
CA GLY A 894 -13.73 -41.80 -18.51
C GLY A 894 -13.91 -40.36 -18.01
N GLY A 895 -14.20 -40.22 -16.70
CA GLY A 895 -13.98 -38.96 -15.97
C GLY A 895 -12.49 -38.75 -15.61
N PRO A 896 -12.14 -37.66 -14.89
CA PRO A 896 -12.68 -37.51 -13.53
C PRO A 896 -13.19 -36.11 -13.14
N GLN A 897 -14.01 -36.09 -12.08
CA GLN A 897 -14.18 -35.00 -11.10
C GLN A 897 -14.37 -33.57 -11.64
N HIS A 898 -15.61 -33.22 -11.97
CA HIS A 898 -16.04 -31.81 -11.91
C HIS A 898 -16.08 -31.32 -10.46
N ALA A 899 -15.40 -30.21 -10.17
CA ALA A 899 -15.65 -29.43 -8.96
C ALA A 899 -17.07 -28.83 -9.05
N GLN A 900 -17.99 -29.29 -8.20
CA GLN A 900 -19.34 -28.74 -8.16
C GLN A 900 -19.33 -27.35 -7.54
N GLN A 901 -19.64 -26.32 -8.35
CA GLN A 901 -19.97 -24.99 -7.85
C GLN A 901 -21.34 -25.05 -7.15
N HIS A 902 -21.34 -25.38 -5.86
CA HIS A 902 -22.51 -25.25 -5.00
C HIS A 902 -22.70 -23.79 -4.56
N SER A 903 -23.07 -22.92 -5.50
CA SER A 903 -23.72 -21.66 -5.18
C SER A 903 -25.12 -21.97 -4.66
N VAL A 904 -25.24 -22.28 -3.36
CA VAL A 904 -26.53 -22.55 -2.71
C VAL A 904 -27.33 -21.26 -2.67
N THR A 905 -28.42 -21.21 -3.43
CA THR A 905 -29.36 -20.09 -3.37
C THR A 905 -29.90 -19.93 -1.96
N LEU A 906 -29.65 -18.77 -1.36
CA LEU A 906 -30.32 -18.34 -0.12
C LEU A 906 -31.77 -18.00 -0.46
N VAL A 907 -32.63 -19.02 -0.48
CA VAL A 907 -34.05 -18.89 -0.80
C VAL A 907 -34.80 -18.30 0.40
N ASP A 908 -35.36 -17.09 0.24
CA ASP A 908 -36.44 -16.63 1.10
C ASP A 908 -37.68 -17.50 0.85
N ALA A 909 -38.08 -18.25 1.88
CA ALA A 909 -39.40 -18.87 1.93
C ALA A 909 -40.41 -17.85 2.50
N PRO A 910 -41.59 -17.67 1.88
CA PRO A 910 -42.64 -16.82 2.44
C PRO A 910 -43.12 -17.27 3.83
N MET A 911 -43.86 -16.38 4.49
CA MET A 911 -44.65 -16.71 5.67
C MET A 911 -45.83 -17.61 5.28
N ASP A 912 -45.65 -18.92 5.37
CA ASP A 912 -46.77 -19.85 5.59
C ASP A 912 -47.25 -19.66 7.04
N TYR A 913 -48.45 -19.09 7.20
CA TYR A 913 -49.13 -18.86 8.48
C TYR A 913 -49.87 -20.12 8.96
#